data_AF-A0A7Y3ULW0-F1
#
_entry.id   AF-A0A7Y3ULW0-F1
#
_cell.length_a   1.000
_cell.length_b   1.000
_cell.length_c   1.000
_cell.angle_alpha   90.00
_cell.angle_beta   90.00
_cell.angle_gamma   90.00
#
_symmetry.space_group_name_H-M   'P 1'
#
loop_
_entity.id
_entity.type
_entity.pdbx_description
1 polymer ?
#
loop_
_entity_poly.entity_id
_entity_poly.type
_entity_poly.pdbx_seq_one_letter_code
_entity_poly.pdbx_strand_id
1 'polypeptide(L)'
;MRSLSSFHKIHQGKSIIVCGCGTSLNELKSPEDFITIGVNDVGRLFDPTYLVVLNPRSQFTDDRYHYVETSKAEAIFTQLELGLDHPCVVRFELGQRGGTDFSNPNVLHYTQNSPYVALCLAVHMGAKKIGLIGVDFTDNHFFSKTGRHHLARELPRIDKEYLLLAEALEHRGIELVNLSVESCLTSIRKESFITFSQYLKPQQGQNHTNSKTKTSDDKSLQVNQSIGRNDNDLKQIKALKVVHVARTNCAGALWNLHNILRKYSSIQSRVITLSSKTNGFSFPRDVLLSEGSKVAKLLKEADIIHFHNWIDKRSPEMKPFSDILHDKPAVLQFHSEPAVLKNQFPGRDPVMRDDILTLVIAQKHARFFPNSVIVPNAIDIFDPYLKPKISDKNDKLRVLFTPTDTNIYNDYKITCRGKGYHETLKVLSELERIGIIETTVRCGIERNELMKLRERSDIVIDECVTGGYHLTSLEGLSQGLATIAYLDQETQSVISKITCSSIKDLPWVNTPISRLKETLLFLSDNPLILKFYQQKSRQWMEKNWTPTSIIRHYLHVYEQVLNGWNSGSMKICLEKQNSVALSKAMDKGHAEHLNKRVLRKNELIPNLKEVFYRIPGRTNGLSEDQKQIVRLTYKLLNKPILLQKDCHILGNGPSVNEFDLSMLYSRTVIGVNASPLLHDVLGRPTDYYCVTDKRFFKRDNVRQLIASAKNSIRVFAGYCFGFIPDQDINYVRICGGDGLSLDIDKGFYHCCSVVLFAAQLALWLGYKDIYLYGCEFDYRNGRFYKELEPMINDRGTFPRILQNTKKLSNWLSKNGGSITVVGSSRLVGDFGSMPVPGVRKVSMRELEKELMGERGEEVSSLRTKESLAYPRV
;
A
#
# COMPACT_ATOMS: atom_id res chain seq x y z
N MET A 1 -9.36 13.08 -20.76
CA MET A 1 -8.23 13.74 -20.07
C MET A 1 -8.78 14.93 -19.30
N ARG A 2 -8.12 15.35 -18.21
CA ARG A 2 -8.47 16.59 -17.48
C ARG A 2 -7.76 17.77 -18.14
N SER A 3 -8.44 18.91 -18.29
CA SER A 3 -7.86 20.16 -18.82
C SER A 3 -7.27 21.00 -17.67
N LEU A 4 -6.41 21.98 -17.99
CA LEU A 4 -5.94 22.94 -16.98
C LEU A 4 -7.11 23.64 -16.27
N SER A 5 -8.15 24.01 -17.02
CA SER A 5 -9.36 24.65 -16.49
C SER A 5 -10.11 23.81 -15.44
N SER A 6 -10.00 22.48 -15.45
CA SER A 6 -10.60 21.63 -14.39
C SER A 6 -9.89 21.71 -13.04
N PHE A 7 -8.71 22.34 -12.98
CA PHE A 7 -7.97 22.63 -11.75
C PHE A 7 -8.14 24.10 -11.30
N HIS A 8 -8.98 24.88 -11.99
CA HIS A 8 -9.26 26.26 -11.57
C HIS A 8 -9.95 26.28 -10.20
N LYS A 9 -9.37 26.99 -9.23
CA LYS A 9 -9.93 27.22 -7.88
C LYS A 9 -10.21 25.96 -7.03
N ILE A 10 -9.63 24.81 -7.35
CA ILE A 10 -9.84 23.57 -6.56
C ILE A 10 -9.33 23.67 -5.12
N HIS A 11 -8.36 24.56 -4.87
CA HIS A 11 -7.75 24.86 -3.57
C HIS A 11 -8.06 26.30 -3.12
N GLN A 12 -9.24 26.82 -3.50
CA GLN A 12 -9.66 28.19 -3.20
C GLN A 12 -9.49 28.53 -1.72
N GLY A 13 -8.72 29.58 -1.44
CA GLY A 13 -8.49 30.08 -0.08
C GLY A 13 -7.43 29.34 0.74
N LYS A 14 -6.78 28.32 0.17
CA LYS A 14 -5.76 27.50 0.87
C LYS A 14 -4.35 28.10 0.78
N SER A 15 -3.45 27.55 1.59
CA SER A 15 -2.01 27.77 1.45
C SER A 15 -1.41 26.67 0.57
N ILE A 16 -0.55 27.04 -0.39
CA ILE A 16 0.16 26.10 -1.28
C ILE A 16 1.66 26.35 -1.17
N ILE A 17 2.48 25.30 -1.22
CA ILE A 17 3.95 25.43 -1.30
C ILE A 17 4.40 25.03 -2.71
N VAL A 18 5.16 25.92 -3.37
CA VAL A 18 5.83 25.65 -4.65
C VAL A 18 7.26 25.23 -4.37
N CYS A 19 7.62 24.05 -4.85
CA CYS A 19 8.88 23.38 -4.56
C CYS A 19 9.77 23.37 -5.81
N GLY A 20 10.89 24.09 -5.75
CA GLY A 20 11.98 24.04 -6.73
C GLY A 20 13.05 23.02 -6.37
N CYS A 21 14.03 22.81 -7.26
CA CYS A 21 15.09 21.80 -7.06
C CYS A 21 16.34 22.30 -6.31
N GLY A 22 16.32 23.49 -5.72
CA GLY A 22 17.41 24.08 -4.93
C GLY A 22 17.56 23.48 -3.53
N THR A 23 18.76 23.60 -2.96
CA THR A 23 19.18 23.07 -1.66
C THR A 23 18.23 23.23 -0.48
N SER A 24 17.55 24.38 -0.35
CA SER A 24 16.64 24.69 0.76
C SER A 24 15.39 23.81 0.79
N LEU A 25 15.09 23.07 -0.29
CA LEU A 25 14.00 22.08 -0.27
C LEU A 25 14.21 21.04 0.85
N ASN A 26 15.46 20.75 1.24
CA ASN A 26 15.78 19.88 2.37
C ASN A 26 15.29 20.42 3.74
N GLU A 27 14.94 21.71 3.83
CA GLU A 27 14.36 22.33 5.03
C GLU A 27 12.86 22.04 5.18
N LEU A 28 12.17 21.65 4.09
CA LEU A 28 10.76 21.25 4.11
C LEU A 28 10.59 19.94 4.86
N LYS A 29 10.30 20.01 6.16
CA LYS A 29 9.94 18.84 6.98
C LYS A 29 8.44 18.60 6.86
N SER A 30 8.06 17.33 6.67
CA SER A 30 6.70 16.87 6.41
C SER A 30 5.99 17.59 5.25
N PRO A 31 6.49 17.46 4.00
CA PRO A 31 5.81 17.98 2.80
C PRO A 31 4.37 17.45 2.64
N GLU A 32 4.05 16.29 3.20
CA GLU A 32 2.72 15.67 3.22
C GLU A 32 1.63 16.47 3.97
N ASP A 33 2.01 17.40 4.85
CA ASP A 33 1.08 18.28 5.57
C ASP A 33 0.59 19.47 4.70
N PHE A 34 1.16 19.64 3.49
CA PHE A 34 0.94 20.79 2.62
C PHE A 34 0.45 20.38 1.23
N ILE A 35 -0.35 21.23 0.58
CA ILE A 35 -0.56 21.13 -0.86
C ILE A 35 0.74 21.60 -1.51
N THR A 36 1.46 20.67 -2.16
CA THR A 36 2.76 20.93 -2.77
C THR A 36 2.69 20.86 -4.30
N ILE A 37 3.26 21.86 -4.97
CA ILE A 37 3.49 21.85 -6.42
C ILE A 37 5.00 21.76 -6.64
N GLY A 38 5.47 20.54 -6.90
CA GLY A 38 6.85 20.29 -7.30
C GLY A 38 7.11 20.63 -8.76
N VAL A 39 8.37 20.84 -9.11
CA VAL A 39 8.82 20.92 -10.51
C VAL A 39 9.82 19.82 -10.84
N ASN A 40 9.85 19.42 -12.10
CA ASN A 40 10.88 18.51 -12.64
C ASN A 40 11.07 17.25 -11.76
N ASP A 41 12.22 17.14 -11.08
CA ASP A 41 12.67 15.98 -10.32
C ASP A 41 12.57 16.14 -8.79
N VAL A 42 11.72 17.06 -8.29
CA VAL A 42 11.34 17.15 -6.85
C VAL A 42 10.89 15.79 -6.27
N GLY A 43 10.32 14.91 -7.12
CA GLY A 43 9.99 13.52 -6.80
C GLY A 43 11.13 12.67 -6.22
N ARG A 44 12.40 13.13 -6.33
CA ARG A 44 13.57 12.49 -5.71
C ARG A 44 13.62 12.65 -4.19
N LEU A 45 12.97 13.67 -3.62
CA LEU A 45 12.93 13.91 -2.17
C LEU A 45 11.60 13.45 -1.53
N PHE A 46 10.48 13.72 -2.19
CA PHE A 46 9.14 13.32 -1.77
C PHE A 46 8.18 13.33 -2.96
N ASP A 47 7.05 12.62 -2.88
CA ASP A 47 5.98 12.71 -3.88
C ASP A 47 5.18 14.03 -3.67
N PRO A 48 5.26 15.04 -4.56
CA PRO A 48 4.49 16.28 -4.40
C PRO A 48 3.01 16.05 -4.78
N THR A 49 2.09 16.88 -4.26
CA THR A 49 0.66 16.78 -4.60
C THR A 49 0.43 16.96 -6.11
N TYR A 50 1.12 17.93 -6.72
CA TYR A 50 1.13 18.17 -8.17
C TYR A 50 2.57 18.32 -8.67
N LEU A 51 2.82 17.94 -9.92
CA LEU A 51 4.14 18.09 -10.56
C LEU A 51 4.03 18.92 -11.83
N VAL A 52 4.92 19.90 -12.01
CA VAL A 52 5.04 20.69 -13.25
C VAL A 52 6.33 20.31 -13.97
N VAL A 53 6.21 19.88 -15.24
CA VAL A 53 7.35 19.45 -16.06
C VAL A 53 7.29 20.13 -17.42
N LEU A 54 8.23 21.02 -17.69
CA LEU A 54 8.25 21.86 -18.91
C LEU A 54 9.31 21.44 -19.93
N ASN A 55 10.27 20.62 -19.48
CA ASN A 55 11.47 20.24 -20.21
C ASN A 55 11.28 18.85 -20.85
N PRO A 56 11.80 18.60 -22.07
CA PRO A 56 11.77 17.28 -22.69
C PRO A 56 12.76 16.33 -22.00
N ARG A 57 12.54 15.01 -22.14
CA ARG A 57 13.41 13.96 -21.56
C ARG A 57 14.91 14.18 -21.79
N SER A 58 15.29 14.69 -22.97
CA SER A 58 16.69 14.93 -23.34
C SER A 58 17.40 16.02 -22.52
N GLN A 59 16.68 16.84 -21.75
CA GLN A 59 17.26 17.84 -20.84
C GLN A 59 17.41 17.31 -19.39
N PHE A 60 17.02 16.07 -19.13
CA PHE A 60 17.27 15.37 -17.87
C PHE A 60 18.42 14.40 -18.06
N THR A 61 19.53 14.60 -17.34
CA THR A 61 20.62 13.63 -17.27
C THR A 61 20.28 12.51 -16.27
N ASP A 62 20.98 11.39 -16.39
CA ASP A 62 21.03 10.32 -15.38
C ASP A 62 19.64 9.76 -15.01
N ASP A 63 19.38 9.52 -13.73
CA ASP A 63 18.11 9.04 -13.18
C ASP A 63 17.04 10.14 -13.07
N ARG A 64 17.35 11.42 -13.34
CA ARG A 64 16.46 12.55 -13.00
C ARG A 64 15.08 12.47 -13.65
N TYR A 65 14.98 11.96 -14.88
CA TYR A 65 13.68 11.77 -15.55
C TYR A 65 12.85 10.63 -14.95
N HIS A 66 13.47 9.67 -14.24
CA HIS A 66 12.77 8.56 -13.60
C HIS A 66 11.74 9.05 -12.58
N TYR A 67 12.05 10.12 -11.83
CA TYR A 67 11.15 10.75 -10.86
C TYR A 67 9.99 11.53 -11.51
N VAL A 68 10.08 11.83 -12.80
CA VAL A 68 8.94 12.28 -13.63
C VAL A 68 8.11 11.09 -14.11
N GLU A 69 8.76 10.03 -14.63
CA GLU A 69 8.09 8.83 -15.15
C GLU A 69 7.34 8.03 -14.08
N THR A 70 7.85 8.00 -12.85
CA THR A 70 7.29 7.26 -11.72
C THR A 70 6.62 8.16 -10.68
N SER A 71 6.41 9.43 -11.01
CA SER A 71 5.78 10.40 -10.10
C SER A 71 4.40 9.91 -9.65
N LYS A 72 4.13 10.00 -8.35
CA LYS A 72 2.81 9.69 -7.77
C LYS A 72 1.94 10.93 -7.54
N ALA A 73 2.32 12.06 -8.15
CA ALA A 73 1.55 13.30 -8.05
C ALA A 73 0.11 13.11 -8.56
N GLU A 74 -0.87 13.75 -7.94
CA GLU A 74 -2.29 13.60 -8.33
C GLU A 74 -2.53 14.04 -9.79
N ALA A 75 -1.72 14.97 -10.29
CA ALA A 75 -1.65 15.37 -11.68
C ALA A 75 -0.26 15.89 -12.06
N ILE A 76 0.19 15.54 -13.28
CA ILE A 76 1.42 16.06 -13.90
C ILE A 76 1.01 17.07 -14.97
N PHE A 77 1.43 18.33 -14.81
CA PHE A 77 1.16 19.43 -15.72
C PHE A 77 2.34 19.64 -16.67
N THR A 78 2.08 19.64 -17.98
CA THR A 78 3.12 19.87 -19.00
C THR A 78 2.57 20.54 -20.25
N GLN A 79 3.43 21.25 -20.98
CA GLN A 79 3.13 21.68 -22.37
C GLN A 79 3.47 20.58 -23.40
N LEU A 80 4.33 19.63 -23.03
CA LEU A 80 4.95 18.67 -23.93
C LEU A 80 4.18 17.35 -24.01
N GLU A 81 4.46 16.58 -25.06
CA GLU A 81 3.98 15.20 -25.19
C GLU A 81 5.05 14.25 -24.64
N LEU A 82 5.05 14.08 -23.31
CA LEU A 82 6.10 13.37 -22.58
C LEU A 82 5.97 11.83 -22.60
N GLY A 83 4.87 11.29 -23.12
CA GLY A 83 4.64 9.85 -23.23
C GLY A 83 4.52 9.10 -21.88
N LEU A 84 4.17 9.81 -20.80
CA LEU A 84 4.12 9.24 -19.45
C LEU A 84 2.91 8.31 -19.27
N ASP A 85 3.15 7.11 -18.72
CA ASP A 85 2.10 6.18 -18.27
C ASP A 85 1.54 6.61 -16.90
N HIS A 86 0.98 7.83 -16.85
CA HIS A 86 0.45 8.45 -15.64
C HIS A 86 -1.06 8.70 -15.77
N PRO A 87 -1.90 8.29 -14.80
CA PRO A 87 -3.37 8.35 -14.91
C PRO A 87 -3.94 9.77 -15.07
N CYS A 88 -3.18 10.80 -14.70
CA CYS A 88 -3.55 12.20 -14.94
C CYS A 88 -2.35 13.03 -15.42
N VAL A 89 -2.19 13.11 -16.74
CA VAL A 89 -1.34 14.13 -17.39
C VAL A 89 -2.25 15.24 -17.92
N VAL A 90 -1.93 16.48 -17.58
CA VAL A 90 -2.69 17.68 -17.93
C VAL A 90 -1.86 18.52 -18.89
N ARG A 91 -2.28 18.55 -20.16
CA ARG A 91 -1.66 19.41 -21.16
C ARG A 91 -2.22 20.83 -21.08
N PHE A 92 -1.34 21.82 -21.21
CA PHE A 92 -1.70 23.24 -21.20
C PHE A 92 -0.79 24.06 -22.11
N GLU A 93 -1.24 25.26 -22.49
CA GLU A 93 -0.49 26.19 -23.32
C GLU A 93 0.25 27.23 -22.45
N LEU A 94 1.48 27.58 -22.83
CA LEU A 94 2.18 28.69 -22.19
C LEU A 94 1.56 30.02 -22.60
N GLY A 95 1.24 30.86 -21.61
CA GLY A 95 0.83 32.24 -21.82
C GLY A 95 2.01 33.18 -22.10
N GLN A 96 1.85 34.47 -21.82
CA GLN A 96 2.92 35.46 -21.97
C GLN A 96 4.12 35.19 -21.06
N ARG A 97 5.35 35.43 -21.55
CA ARG A 97 6.58 35.42 -20.76
C ARG A 97 6.58 36.56 -19.73
N GLY A 98 6.76 36.23 -18.45
CA GLY A 98 6.67 37.20 -17.33
C GLY A 98 5.27 37.79 -17.14
N GLY A 99 4.23 37.17 -17.69
CA GLY A 99 2.86 37.65 -17.58
C GLY A 99 2.26 37.42 -16.19
N THR A 100 1.33 38.29 -15.81
CA THR A 100 0.68 38.31 -14.48
C THR A 100 -0.85 38.41 -14.56
N ASP A 101 -1.44 38.11 -15.73
CA ASP A 101 -2.88 38.16 -15.95
C ASP A 101 -3.53 36.76 -15.97
N PHE A 102 -4.12 36.41 -14.83
CA PHE A 102 -4.82 35.14 -14.63
C PHE A 102 -6.26 35.11 -15.16
N SER A 103 -6.62 36.01 -16.09
CA SER A 103 -7.97 36.09 -16.68
C SER A 103 -8.32 34.89 -17.57
N ASN A 104 -7.34 34.29 -18.24
CA ASN A 104 -7.54 33.13 -19.13
C ASN A 104 -7.24 31.81 -18.38
N PRO A 105 -8.24 30.96 -18.10
CA PRO A 105 -8.08 29.73 -17.30
C PRO A 105 -7.44 28.54 -18.08
N ASN A 106 -7.05 28.74 -19.34
CA ASN A 106 -6.48 27.69 -20.19
C ASN A 106 -4.96 27.82 -20.42
N VAL A 107 -4.33 28.88 -19.90
CA VAL A 107 -2.87 29.12 -20.04
C VAL A 107 -2.19 29.32 -18.69
N LEU A 108 -0.88 29.07 -18.63
CA LEU A 108 -0.03 29.52 -17.51
C LEU A 108 1.13 30.36 -18.03
N HIS A 109 1.38 31.51 -17.40
CA HIS A 109 2.53 32.36 -17.71
C HIS A 109 3.85 31.69 -17.30
N TYR A 110 4.94 32.06 -17.99
CA TYR A 110 6.24 31.38 -17.85
C TYR A 110 7.42 32.36 -17.82
N THR A 111 8.57 31.88 -17.34
CA THR A 111 9.87 32.56 -17.42
C THR A 111 10.96 31.56 -17.80
N GLN A 112 12.23 31.87 -17.56
CA GLN A 112 13.36 30.96 -17.80
C GLN A 112 13.40 29.76 -16.82
N ASN A 113 12.55 29.74 -15.77
CA ASN A 113 12.55 28.69 -14.75
C ASN A 113 11.16 28.06 -14.55
N SER A 114 11.15 26.77 -14.22
CA SER A 114 9.93 25.98 -13.99
C SER A 114 9.11 26.42 -12.74
N PRO A 115 9.73 26.81 -11.60
CA PRO A 115 8.98 27.26 -10.42
C PRO A 115 8.04 28.44 -10.66
N TYR A 116 8.33 29.35 -11.59
CA TYR A 116 7.40 30.43 -11.95
C TYR A 116 6.07 29.90 -12.50
N VAL A 117 6.10 28.87 -13.35
CA VAL A 117 4.88 28.25 -13.89
C VAL A 117 4.12 27.48 -12.81
N ALA A 118 4.82 26.84 -11.87
CA ALA A 118 4.20 26.22 -10.70
C ALA A 118 3.55 27.24 -9.75
N LEU A 119 4.14 28.44 -9.61
CA LEU A 119 3.54 29.58 -8.91
C LEU A 119 2.28 30.07 -9.63
N CYS A 120 2.30 30.23 -10.96
CA CYS A 120 1.10 30.53 -11.74
C CYS A 120 0.01 29.45 -11.58
N LEU A 121 0.39 28.18 -11.49
CA LEU A 121 -0.55 27.07 -11.24
C LEU A 121 -1.17 27.15 -9.84
N ALA A 122 -0.41 27.48 -8.80
CA ALA A 122 -0.95 27.67 -7.45
C ALA A 122 -1.99 28.80 -7.40
N VAL A 123 -1.76 29.89 -8.14
CA VAL A 123 -2.70 31.01 -8.29
C VAL A 123 -3.96 30.57 -9.04
N HIS A 124 -3.80 29.84 -10.15
CA HIS A 124 -4.93 29.26 -10.91
C HIS A 124 -5.77 28.29 -10.05
N MET A 125 -5.13 27.50 -9.19
CA MET A 125 -5.78 26.62 -8.20
C MET A 125 -6.46 27.38 -7.05
N GLY A 126 -6.32 28.71 -6.96
CA GLY A 126 -7.03 29.56 -6.01
C GLY A 126 -6.33 29.76 -4.65
N ALA A 127 -5.01 29.56 -4.58
CA ALA A 127 -4.26 29.79 -3.35
C ALA A 127 -4.43 31.23 -2.82
N LYS A 128 -4.53 31.37 -1.49
CA LYS A 128 -4.55 32.65 -0.77
C LYS A 128 -3.19 33.02 -0.17
N LYS A 129 -2.37 32.02 0.17
CA LYS A 129 -0.98 32.21 0.58
C LYS A 129 -0.10 31.19 -0.14
N ILE A 130 1.04 31.62 -0.67
CA ILE A 130 1.95 30.78 -1.43
C ILE A 130 3.35 30.90 -0.85
N GLY A 131 3.97 29.77 -0.53
CA GLY A 131 5.35 29.69 -0.08
C GLY A 131 6.25 29.15 -1.19
N LEU A 132 7.34 29.84 -1.51
CA LEU A 132 8.39 29.30 -2.38
C LEU A 132 9.47 28.63 -1.53
N ILE A 133 9.87 27.41 -1.90
CA ILE A 133 11.02 26.73 -1.29
C ILE A 133 11.81 25.94 -2.35
N GLY A 134 13.12 25.80 -2.18
CA GLY A 134 14.00 25.23 -3.21
C GLY A 134 14.14 26.12 -4.47
N VAL A 135 13.83 27.42 -4.37
CA VAL A 135 13.97 28.40 -5.47
C VAL A 135 15.17 29.31 -5.16
N ASP A 136 16.34 28.69 -5.06
CA ASP A 136 17.50 29.30 -4.39
C ASP A 136 18.39 30.12 -5.33
N PHE A 137 18.61 29.64 -6.56
CA PHE A 137 19.65 30.14 -7.49
C PHE A 137 21.08 30.15 -6.89
N THR A 138 21.33 29.30 -5.90
CA THR A 138 22.66 28.93 -5.38
C THR A 138 23.33 27.89 -6.28
N ASP A 139 24.61 27.61 -6.05
CA ASP A 139 25.43 26.74 -6.91
C ASP A 139 25.07 25.23 -6.87
N ASN A 140 24.11 24.78 -6.06
CA ASN A 140 23.83 23.36 -5.89
C ASN A 140 22.32 23.05 -5.88
N HIS A 141 21.97 21.85 -6.32
CA HIS A 141 20.61 21.31 -6.19
C HIS A 141 20.45 20.58 -4.84
N PHE A 142 19.21 20.31 -4.40
CA PHE A 142 18.98 19.58 -3.14
C PHE A 142 19.60 18.17 -3.11
N PHE A 143 19.86 17.60 -4.27
CA PHE A 143 20.26 16.22 -4.46
C PHE A 143 21.74 16.00 -4.84
N SER A 144 22.48 17.04 -5.24
CA SER A 144 23.91 16.92 -5.58
C SER A 144 24.63 18.28 -5.69
N LYS A 145 25.96 18.24 -5.58
CA LYS A 145 26.83 19.41 -5.79
C LYS A 145 27.03 19.69 -7.28
N THR A 146 26.09 20.38 -7.91
CA THR A 146 26.07 20.58 -9.37
C THR A 146 27.00 21.69 -9.89
N GLY A 147 27.45 22.61 -9.03
CA GLY A 147 28.21 23.78 -9.45
C GLY A 147 27.34 24.89 -10.08
N ARG A 148 27.98 26.05 -10.28
CA ARG A 148 27.35 27.36 -10.53
C ARG A 148 26.11 27.30 -11.42
N HIS A 149 24.96 27.72 -10.86
CA HIS A 149 23.66 27.63 -11.51
C HIS A 149 23.66 28.32 -12.87
N HIS A 150 23.22 27.62 -13.92
CA HIS A 150 23.27 28.10 -15.31
C HIS A 150 22.57 29.46 -15.54
N LEU A 151 21.53 29.78 -14.77
CA LEU A 151 20.82 31.06 -14.82
C LEU A 151 21.38 32.14 -13.86
N ALA A 152 22.50 31.92 -13.17
CA ALA A 152 23.06 32.88 -12.21
C ALA A 152 23.42 34.24 -12.84
N ARG A 153 23.68 34.29 -14.15
CA ARG A 153 23.88 35.55 -14.91
C ARG A 153 22.59 36.30 -15.22
N GLU A 154 21.44 35.64 -15.13
CA GLU A 154 20.11 36.21 -15.37
C GLU A 154 19.34 36.53 -14.08
N LEU A 155 19.90 36.23 -12.90
CA LEU A 155 19.24 36.42 -11.62
C LEU A 155 18.60 37.82 -11.44
N PRO A 156 19.22 38.97 -11.81
CA PRO A 156 18.59 40.28 -11.69
C PRO A 156 17.31 40.44 -12.54
N ARG A 157 17.23 39.74 -13.68
CA ARG A 157 16.03 39.70 -14.52
C ARG A 157 14.97 38.80 -13.91
N ILE A 158 15.37 37.62 -13.44
CA ILE A 158 14.47 36.64 -12.83
C ILE A 158 13.82 37.23 -11.56
N ASP A 159 14.61 37.89 -10.72
CA ASP A 159 14.12 38.53 -9.50
C ASP A 159 13.15 39.69 -9.81
N LYS A 160 13.39 40.45 -10.89
CA LYS A 160 12.41 41.43 -11.40
C LYS A 160 11.13 40.79 -11.95
N GLU A 161 11.23 39.65 -12.63
CA GLU A 161 10.06 38.90 -13.12
C GLU A 161 9.23 38.33 -11.95
N TYR A 162 9.87 37.93 -10.84
CA TYR A 162 9.19 37.54 -9.59
C TYR A 162 8.60 38.73 -8.82
N LEU A 163 9.25 39.90 -8.78
CA LEU A 163 8.72 41.13 -8.16
C LEU A 163 7.38 41.53 -8.78
N LEU A 164 7.34 41.66 -10.10
CA LEU A 164 6.12 42.05 -10.85
C LEU A 164 4.97 41.07 -10.62
N LEU A 165 5.28 39.78 -10.44
CA LEU A 165 4.29 38.78 -10.08
C LEU A 165 3.83 38.94 -8.62
N ALA A 166 4.74 39.16 -7.67
CA ALA A 166 4.38 39.38 -6.27
C ALA A 166 3.43 40.58 -6.09
N GLU A 167 3.75 41.73 -6.71
CA GLU A 167 2.89 42.93 -6.74
C GLU A 167 1.49 42.61 -7.33
N ALA A 168 1.46 41.87 -8.44
CA ALA A 168 0.21 41.46 -9.08
C ALA A 168 -0.61 40.47 -8.24
N LEU A 169 0.01 39.67 -7.38
CA LEU A 169 -0.66 38.77 -6.44
C LEU A 169 -1.17 39.52 -5.20
N GLU A 170 -0.40 40.47 -4.69
CA GLU A 170 -0.81 41.33 -3.57
C GLU A 170 -2.07 42.15 -3.92
N HIS A 171 -2.12 42.76 -5.12
CA HIS A 171 -3.33 43.42 -5.64
C HIS A 171 -4.55 42.49 -5.78
N ARG A 172 -4.35 41.16 -5.79
CA ARG A 172 -5.41 40.14 -5.83
C ARG A 172 -5.69 39.51 -4.46
N GLY A 173 -5.06 40.00 -3.39
CA GLY A 173 -5.21 39.48 -2.03
C GLY A 173 -4.55 38.12 -1.79
N ILE A 174 -3.53 37.78 -2.59
CA ILE A 174 -2.76 36.54 -2.49
C ILE A 174 -1.36 36.88 -1.95
N GLU A 175 -1.02 36.34 -0.78
CA GLU A 175 0.27 36.58 -0.14
C GLU A 175 1.34 35.61 -0.69
N LEU A 176 2.43 36.13 -1.26
CA LEU A 176 3.58 35.35 -1.73
C LEU A 176 4.78 35.58 -0.81
N VAL A 177 5.37 34.50 -0.29
CA VAL A 177 6.56 34.57 0.57
C VAL A 177 7.64 33.56 0.18
N ASN A 178 8.88 33.89 0.45
CA ASN A 178 10.04 33.04 0.21
C ASN A 178 10.42 32.34 1.53
N LEU A 179 10.34 31.01 1.56
CA LEU A 179 10.65 30.20 2.75
C LEU A 179 12.14 29.84 2.82
N SER A 180 12.88 30.05 1.73
CA SER A 180 14.30 29.76 1.60
C SER A 180 15.17 30.89 2.14
N VAL A 181 15.72 30.71 3.34
CA VAL A 181 16.61 31.71 3.97
C VAL A 181 17.81 32.04 3.09
N GLU A 182 18.42 31.01 2.50
CA GLU A 182 19.62 31.13 1.63
C GLU A 182 19.31 31.43 0.15
N SER A 183 18.03 31.69 -0.22
CA SER A 183 17.69 32.01 -1.61
C SER A 183 18.24 33.37 -2.03
N CYS A 184 18.81 33.43 -3.23
CA CYS A 184 19.32 34.63 -3.88
C CYS A 184 18.21 35.52 -4.49
N LEU A 185 16.93 35.10 -4.44
CA LEU A 185 15.81 36.00 -4.75
C LEU A 185 15.59 36.97 -3.58
N THR A 186 15.67 38.27 -3.86
CA THR A 186 15.51 39.34 -2.87
C THR A 186 14.21 40.12 -3.03
N SER A 187 13.56 40.02 -4.19
CA SER A 187 12.26 40.65 -4.49
C SER A 187 11.09 40.17 -3.62
N ILE A 188 11.12 38.93 -3.14
CA ILE A 188 10.03 38.31 -2.37
C ILE A 188 10.38 38.31 -0.89
N ARG A 189 9.45 38.81 -0.04
CA ARG A 189 9.60 38.82 1.42
C ARG A 189 9.92 37.42 1.94
N LYS A 190 11.04 37.28 2.66
CA LYS A 190 11.40 36.04 3.35
C LYS A 190 10.54 35.84 4.60
N GLU A 191 10.08 34.63 4.85
CA GLU A 191 9.25 34.25 6.00
C GLU A 191 9.67 32.88 6.54
N SER A 192 9.75 32.72 7.86
CA SER A 192 10.10 31.42 8.45
C SER A 192 9.01 30.38 8.21
N PHE A 193 9.40 29.11 8.05
CA PHE A 193 8.46 28.00 7.90
C PHE A 193 7.48 27.87 9.09
N ILE A 194 7.92 28.25 10.29
CA ILE A 194 7.08 28.26 11.50
C ILE A 194 5.97 29.32 11.39
N THR A 195 6.28 30.52 10.87
CA THR A 195 5.29 31.57 10.62
C THR A 195 4.31 31.16 9.53
N PHE A 196 4.82 30.57 8.43
CA PHE A 196 3.99 30.12 7.31
C PHE A 196 3.00 29.02 7.71
N SER A 197 3.47 28.03 8.47
CA SER A 197 2.65 26.89 8.92
C SER A 197 1.60 27.26 9.98
N GLN A 198 1.74 28.38 10.71
CA GLN A 198 0.71 28.87 11.62
C GLN A 198 -0.61 29.21 10.90
N TYR A 199 -0.56 29.56 9.61
CA TYR A 199 -1.73 29.81 8.77
C TYR A 199 -2.58 28.56 8.46
N LEU A 200 -2.07 27.35 8.75
CA LEU A 200 -2.83 26.09 8.59
C LEU A 200 -3.72 25.76 9.79
N LYS A 201 -3.50 26.41 10.94
CA LYS A 201 -4.42 26.28 12.08
C LYS A 201 -5.68 27.11 11.77
N PRO A 202 -6.90 26.58 11.93
CA PRO A 202 -8.09 27.42 11.86
C PRO A 202 -7.96 28.50 12.94
N GLN A 203 -8.08 29.77 12.54
CA GLN A 203 -8.09 30.87 13.50
C GLN A 203 -9.28 30.67 14.45
N GLN A 204 -8.98 30.18 15.66
CA GLN A 204 -9.92 30.28 16.76
C GLN A 204 -10.17 31.77 16.98
N GLY A 205 -11.45 32.17 16.95
CA GLY A 205 -11.82 33.55 17.20
C GLY A 205 -11.31 33.96 18.58
N GLN A 206 -10.26 34.77 18.61
CA GLN A 206 -9.88 35.47 19.83
C GLN A 206 -10.95 36.50 20.10
N ASN A 207 -11.83 36.20 21.05
CA ASN A 207 -12.54 37.23 21.79
C ASN A 207 -11.47 38.15 22.38
N HIS A 208 -11.31 39.34 21.82
CA HIS A 208 -10.46 40.37 22.42
C HIS A 208 -11.03 40.72 23.81
N THR A 209 -10.35 40.22 24.85
CA THR A 209 -10.50 40.76 26.19
C THR A 209 -9.95 42.19 26.18
N ASN A 210 -10.81 43.15 26.53
CA ASN A 210 -10.46 44.55 26.62
C ASN A 210 -9.25 44.76 27.56
N SER A 211 -8.13 45.24 27.03
CA SER A 211 -7.21 46.10 27.78
C SER A 211 -7.20 47.48 27.11
N LYS A 212 -7.34 48.53 27.93
CA LYS A 212 -7.52 49.91 27.47
C LYS A 212 -6.17 50.55 27.22
N THR A 213 -6.00 51.21 26.08
CA THR A 213 -5.18 52.42 25.97
C THR A 213 -5.70 53.32 24.84
N LYS A 214 -5.98 54.59 25.19
CA LYS A 214 -6.11 55.73 24.26
C LYS A 214 -4.71 56.04 23.69
N THR A 215 -4.44 56.68 22.54
CA THR A 215 -5.20 57.45 21.52
C THR A 215 -4.42 57.32 20.19
N SER A 216 -4.70 57.90 19.01
CA SER A 216 -5.63 58.92 18.48
C SER A 216 -5.72 58.80 16.94
N ASP A 217 -6.55 59.65 16.31
CA ASP A 217 -6.49 60.29 14.96
C ASP A 217 -5.52 59.72 13.87
N ASP A 218 -5.88 59.64 12.58
CA ASP A 218 -6.60 60.66 11.79
C ASP A 218 -7.43 60.07 10.60
N LYS A 219 -8.01 60.96 9.77
CA LYS A 219 -9.24 60.74 8.98
C LYS A 219 -9.07 60.11 7.58
N SER A 220 -10.19 59.51 7.15
CA SER A 220 -10.83 59.59 5.81
C SER A 220 -10.02 59.33 4.52
N LEU A 221 -10.56 58.44 3.68
CA LEU A 221 -11.05 58.85 2.35
C LEU A 221 -12.08 57.83 1.81
N GLN A 222 -13.27 58.32 1.47
CA GLN A 222 -14.26 57.58 0.69
C GLN A 222 -14.03 57.83 -0.80
N VAL A 223 -14.09 56.78 -1.62
CA VAL A 223 -14.49 56.91 -3.02
C VAL A 223 -15.48 55.78 -3.34
N ASN A 224 -16.76 56.14 -3.46
CA ASN A 224 -17.73 55.33 -4.20
C ASN A 224 -17.50 55.57 -5.70
N GLN A 225 -17.47 54.51 -6.51
CA GLN A 225 -18.28 54.51 -7.73
C GLN A 225 -18.55 53.09 -8.25
N SER A 226 -19.78 52.93 -8.74
CA SER A 226 -20.40 51.71 -9.24
C SER A 226 -19.93 51.32 -10.64
N ILE A 227 -20.07 50.03 -10.99
CA ILE A 227 -20.89 49.53 -12.12
C ILE A 227 -21.03 48.00 -11.95
N GLY A 228 -22.25 47.48 -12.00
CA GLY A 228 -22.56 46.10 -11.60
C GLY A 228 -22.40 45.04 -12.71
N ARG A 229 -22.24 43.77 -12.29
CA ARG A 229 -22.42 42.57 -13.12
C ARG A 229 -23.03 41.42 -12.30
N ASN A 230 -24.34 41.23 -12.46
CA ASN A 230 -25.16 40.04 -12.20
C ASN A 230 -24.60 38.93 -11.26
N ASP A 231 -25.02 38.95 -10.00
CA ASP A 231 -24.68 37.96 -8.94
C ASP A 231 -25.41 36.59 -9.03
N ASN A 232 -25.96 36.19 -10.18
CA ASN A 232 -27.06 35.20 -10.23
C ASN A 232 -26.73 33.75 -10.66
N ASP A 233 -25.46 33.33 -10.78
CA ASP A 233 -25.15 31.94 -11.23
C ASP A 233 -23.94 31.25 -10.55
N LEU A 234 -23.66 31.56 -9.28
CA LEU A 234 -22.82 30.71 -8.42
C LEU A 234 -23.65 29.66 -7.68
N LYS A 235 -23.89 28.51 -8.33
CA LYS A 235 -24.48 27.33 -7.66
C LYS A 235 -23.63 26.92 -6.45
N GLN A 236 -24.15 27.16 -5.25
CA GLN A 236 -23.62 26.57 -4.02
C GLN A 236 -23.53 25.05 -4.19
N ILE A 237 -22.33 24.47 -4.01
CA ILE A 237 -22.16 23.02 -3.91
C ILE A 237 -22.80 22.59 -2.58
N LYS A 238 -24.05 22.14 -2.66
CA LYS A 238 -24.84 21.72 -1.51
C LYS A 238 -24.15 20.52 -0.84
N ALA A 239 -23.82 20.67 0.44
CA ALA A 239 -23.23 19.61 1.25
C ALA A 239 -24.19 18.41 1.35
N LEU A 240 -23.68 17.20 1.05
CA LEU A 240 -24.46 15.97 1.04
C LEU A 240 -24.97 15.63 2.45
N LYS A 241 -26.29 15.46 2.59
CA LYS A 241 -26.97 15.10 3.85
C LYS A 241 -27.17 13.58 3.94
N VAL A 242 -26.51 12.94 4.90
CA VAL A 242 -26.65 11.49 5.15
C VAL A 242 -27.31 11.28 6.51
N VAL A 243 -28.45 10.60 6.54
CA VAL A 243 -29.14 10.25 7.78
C VAL A 243 -28.94 8.78 8.06
N HIS A 244 -28.22 8.46 9.13
CA HIS A 244 -28.06 7.11 9.61
C HIS A 244 -29.24 6.69 10.49
N VAL A 245 -29.75 5.47 10.31
CA VAL A 245 -30.92 4.96 11.05
C VAL A 245 -30.62 3.57 11.62
N ALA A 246 -30.75 3.41 12.93
CA ALA A 246 -30.42 2.16 13.64
C ALA A 246 -31.34 1.89 14.83
N ARG A 247 -31.45 0.63 15.28
CA ARG A 247 -32.04 0.35 16.60
C ARG A 247 -31.09 0.68 17.76
N THR A 248 -29.79 0.50 17.53
CA THR A 248 -28.73 0.63 18.53
C THR A 248 -27.52 1.34 17.92
N ASN A 249 -26.56 1.77 18.74
CA ASN A 249 -25.32 2.39 18.27
C ASN A 249 -24.29 1.40 17.65
N CYS A 250 -24.67 0.15 17.37
CA CYS A 250 -23.80 -0.90 16.81
C CYS A 250 -22.44 -1.00 17.54
N ALA A 251 -22.46 -1.13 18.86
CA ALA A 251 -21.28 -1.13 19.73
C ALA A 251 -20.33 0.09 19.56
N GLY A 252 -20.87 1.23 19.13
CA GLY A 252 -20.13 2.47 18.88
C GLY A 252 -19.70 2.69 17.43
N ALA A 253 -19.75 1.66 16.57
CA ALA A 253 -19.34 1.77 15.16
C ALA A 253 -20.15 2.82 14.39
N LEU A 254 -21.46 2.91 14.66
CA LEU A 254 -22.36 3.92 14.12
C LEU A 254 -21.90 5.34 14.46
N TRP A 255 -21.63 5.57 15.76
CA TRP A 255 -21.28 6.89 16.26
C TRP A 255 -19.89 7.33 15.80
N ASN A 256 -18.94 6.38 15.74
CA ASN A 256 -17.62 6.65 15.17
C ASN A 256 -17.73 7.07 13.69
N LEU A 257 -18.53 6.37 12.87
CA LEU A 257 -18.75 6.72 11.46
C LEU A 257 -19.38 8.11 11.31
N HIS A 258 -20.42 8.41 12.08
CA HIS A 258 -21.04 9.75 12.12
C HIS A 258 -20.02 10.85 12.44
N ASN A 259 -19.20 10.66 13.47
CA ASN A 259 -18.22 11.64 13.90
C ASN A 259 -17.14 11.88 12.84
N ILE A 260 -16.57 10.82 12.26
CA ILE A 260 -15.52 11.00 11.25
C ILE A 260 -16.08 11.67 9.99
N LEU A 261 -17.29 11.30 9.54
CA LEU A 261 -17.95 11.94 8.39
C LEU A 261 -18.13 13.45 8.62
N ARG A 262 -18.61 13.85 9.81
CA ARG A 262 -18.79 15.28 10.16
C ARG A 262 -17.48 16.05 10.36
N LYS A 263 -16.44 15.39 10.87
CA LYS A 263 -15.18 16.04 11.29
C LYS A 263 -14.16 16.13 10.16
N TYR A 264 -14.16 15.18 9.23
CA TYR A 264 -13.13 15.03 8.19
C TYR A 264 -13.70 14.99 6.76
N SER A 265 -14.96 15.38 6.56
CA SER A 265 -15.55 15.55 5.22
C SER A 265 -16.60 16.67 5.19
N SER A 266 -17.10 16.99 4.00
CA SER A 266 -18.22 17.93 3.82
C SER A 266 -19.59 17.32 4.10
N ILE A 267 -19.70 16.03 4.45
CA ILE A 267 -20.99 15.36 4.70
C ILE A 267 -21.66 15.88 5.97
N GLN A 268 -22.91 16.34 5.81
CA GLN A 268 -23.83 16.60 6.91
C GLN A 268 -24.44 15.27 7.39
N SER A 269 -23.69 14.51 8.18
CA SER A 269 -24.19 13.27 8.79
C SER A 269 -25.07 13.58 10.02
N ARG A 270 -26.17 12.84 10.17
CA ARG A 270 -27.09 12.85 11.34
C ARG A 270 -27.44 11.41 11.72
N VAL A 271 -27.81 11.16 12.98
CA VAL A 271 -28.11 9.81 13.49
C VAL A 271 -29.49 9.75 14.14
N ILE A 272 -30.25 8.71 13.79
CA ILE A 272 -31.53 8.37 14.40
C ILE A 272 -31.41 6.98 15.02
N THR A 273 -31.57 6.89 16.35
CA THR A 273 -31.57 5.61 17.08
C THR A 273 -32.91 5.33 17.75
N LEU A 274 -33.32 4.07 17.83
CA LEU A 274 -34.48 3.68 18.66
C LEU A 274 -34.22 3.93 20.16
N SER A 275 -32.99 3.73 20.61
CA SER A 275 -32.58 3.90 22.01
C SER A 275 -31.15 4.44 22.11
N SER A 276 -30.90 5.30 23.11
CA SER A 276 -29.53 5.70 23.52
C SER A 276 -28.88 4.69 24.46
N LYS A 277 -29.60 3.66 24.93
CA LYS A 277 -29.07 2.54 25.71
C LYS A 277 -29.06 1.24 24.92
N THR A 278 -28.03 0.43 25.07
CA THR A 278 -27.93 -0.91 24.45
C THR A 278 -27.19 -1.84 25.40
N ASN A 279 -27.81 -2.96 25.76
CA ASN A 279 -27.26 -3.95 26.70
C ASN A 279 -26.76 -3.32 28.02
N GLY A 280 -27.54 -2.40 28.60
CA GLY A 280 -27.20 -1.68 29.84
C GLY A 280 -26.36 -0.40 29.62
N PHE A 281 -25.45 -0.40 28.65
CA PHE A 281 -24.56 0.73 28.37
C PHE A 281 -25.27 1.92 27.74
N SER A 282 -24.80 3.12 28.08
CA SER A 282 -25.28 4.37 27.49
C SER A 282 -24.35 4.83 26.37
N PHE A 283 -24.92 5.09 25.20
CA PHE A 283 -24.20 5.62 24.04
C PHE A 283 -24.64 7.06 23.76
N PRO A 284 -23.79 7.87 23.11
CA PRO A 284 -24.18 9.18 22.60
C PRO A 284 -25.41 9.10 21.68
N ARG A 285 -26.19 10.19 21.63
CA ARG A 285 -27.41 10.31 20.83
C ARG A 285 -27.41 11.62 20.03
N ASP A 286 -28.12 11.60 18.91
CA ASP A 286 -28.47 12.78 18.11
C ASP A 286 -29.99 12.98 18.13
N VAL A 287 -30.75 12.09 17.47
CA VAL A 287 -32.23 12.06 17.52
C VAL A 287 -32.72 10.65 17.87
N LEU A 288 -33.77 10.55 18.69
CA LEU A 288 -34.47 9.28 18.96
C LEU A 288 -35.62 9.06 17.96
N LEU A 289 -35.88 7.80 17.60
CA LEU A 289 -36.95 7.45 16.65
C LEU A 289 -38.36 7.84 17.15
N SER A 290 -38.53 7.97 18.47
CA SER A 290 -39.74 8.50 19.11
C SER A 290 -39.97 10.01 18.90
N GLU A 291 -38.95 10.76 18.49
CA GLU A 291 -39.05 12.20 18.19
C GLU A 291 -39.58 12.43 16.76
N GLY A 292 -40.75 11.87 16.46
CA GLY A 292 -41.26 11.66 15.09
C GLY A 292 -41.27 12.89 14.18
N SER A 293 -41.52 14.10 14.71
CA SER A 293 -41.46 15.35 13.93
C SER A 293 -40.04 15.72 13.50
N LYS A 294 -39.04 15.50 14.36
CA LYS A 294 -37.61 15.68 14.03
C LYS A 294 -37.14 14.61 13.06
N VAL A 295 -37.56 13.36 13.26
CA VAL A 295 -37.29 12.23 12.35
C VAL A 295 -37.82 12.55 10.95
N ALA A 296 -39.10 12.92 10.82
CA ALA A 296 -39.70 13.26 9.53
C ALA A 296 -38.99 14.42 8.82
N LYS A 297 -38.56 15.45 9.56
CA LYS A 297 -37.76 16.56 9.01
C LYS A 297 -36.40 16.06 8.49
N LEU A 298 -35.66 15.29 9.28
CA LEU A 298 -34.36 14.75 8.88
C LEU A 298 -34.46 13.84 7.64
N LEU A 299 -35.42 12.92 7.63
CA LEU A 299 -35.62 12.00 6.50
C LEU A 299 -36.03 12.74 5.21
N LYS A 300 -36.85 13.80 5.30
CA LYS A 300 -37.21 14.65 4.15
C LYS A 300 -36.00 15.40 3.60
N GLU A 301 -35.18 15.98 4.49
CA GLU A 301 -33.98 16.75 4.12
C GLU A 301 -32.80 15.89 3.66
N ALA A 302 -32.77 14.59 4.01
CA ALA A 302 -31.68 13.69 3.67
C ALA A 302 -31.54 13.50 2.15
N ASP A 303 -30.30 13.52 1.67
CA ASP A 303 -29.97 13.11 0.31
C ASP A 303 -29.77 11.58 0.24
N ILE A 304 -29.33 10.91 1.33
CA ILE A 304 -29.22 9.43 1.45
C ILE A 304 -29.64 8.95 2.86
N ILE A 305 -30.32 7.79 2.93
CA ILE A 305 -30.59 7.08 4.19
C ILE A 305 -29.64 5.87 4.37
N HIS A 306 -28.82 5.89 5.42
CA HIS A 306 -27.91 4.78 5.76
C HIS A 306 -28.50 3.96 6.92
N PHE A 307 -29.15 2.85 6.60
CA PHE A 307 -29.68 1.94 7.62
C PHE A 307 -28.58 1.05 8.23
N HIS A 308 -28.74 0.65 9.50
CA HIS A 308 -27.77 -0.19 10.19
C HIS A 308 -28.40 -1.41 10.89
N ASN A 309 -27.87 -2.58 10.54
CA ASN A 309 -28.02 -3.90 11.12
C ASN A 309 -29.45 -4.47 11.25
N TRP A 310 -30.29 -3.85 12.08
CA TRP A 310 -31.55 -4.41 12.57
C TRP A 310 -32.81 -3.80 11.95
N ILE A 311 -32.66 -2.77 11.11
CA ILE A 311 -33.75 -1.91 10.65
C ILE A 311 -33.55 -1.52 9.19
N ASP A 312 -34.63 -1.36 8.43
CA ASP A 312 -34.64 -0.77 7.08
C ASP A 312 -35.97 -0.05 6.78
N LYS A 313 -36.12 0.46 5.54
CA LYS A 313 -37.31 1.20 5.09
C LYS A 313 -38.65 0.43 5.18
N ARG A 314 -38.64 -0.89 5.33
CA ARG A 314 -39.83 -1.75 5.50
C ARG A 314 -39.99 -2.29 6.92
N SER A 315 -39.09 -1.97 7.86
CA SER A 315 -39.23 -2.38 9.26
C SER A 315 -40.46 -1.71 9.92
N PRO A 316 -41.15 -2.38 10.85
CA PRO A 316 -42.37 -1.86 11.49
C PRO A 316 -42.21 -0.44 12.07
N GLU A 317 -41.05 -0.14 12.66
CA GLU A 317 -40.78 1.15 13.28
C GLU A 317 -40.57 2.30 12.28
N MET A 318 -40.29 1.98 11.02
CA MET A 318 -40.18 2.97 9.94
C MET A 318 -41.51 3.20 9.20
N LYS A 319 -42.55 2.40 9.49
CA LYS A 319 -43.89 2.53 8.87
C LYS A 319 -44.48 3.95 8.92
N PRO A 320 -44.34 4.75 10.00
CA PRO A 320 -44.84 6.14 10.03
C PRO A 320 -44.15 7.09 9.04
N PHE A 321 -43.07 6.66 8.38
CA PHE A 321 -42.27 7.44 7.44
C PHE A 321 -42.21 6.79 6.05
N SER A 322 -43.06 5.80 5.76
CA SER A 322 -43.07 5.04 4.50
C SER A 322 -43.03 5.94 3.27
N ASP A 323 -43.85 6.98 3.27
CA ASP A 323 -44.07 7.86 2.13
C ASP A 323 -42.86 8.77 1.88
N ILE A 324 -42.12 9.10 2.95
CA ILE A 324 -40.85 9.84 2.86
C ILE A 324 -39.74 8.92 2.36
N LEU A 325 -39.75 7.65 2.78
CA LEU A 325 -38.69 6.67 2.49
C LEU A 325 -38.87 5.95 1.15
N HIS A 326 -40.05 6.00 0.55
CA HIS A 326 -40.33 5.43 -0.77
C HIS A 326 -39.42 6.07 -1.82
N ASP A 327 -39.33 7.40 -1.82
CA ASP A 327 -38.59 8.21 -2.79
C ASP A 327 -37.18 8.61 -2.30
N LYS A 328 -36.53 7.75 -1.51
CA LYS A 328 -35.17 8.02 -0.99
C LYS A 328 -34.16 6.93 -1.35
N PRO A 329 -32.99 7.31 -1.89
CA PRO A 329 -31.87 6.39 -2.03
C PRO A 329 -31.38 5.96 -0.65
N ALA A 330 -31.06 4.67 -0.52
CA ALA A 330 -30.72 4.08 0.76
C ALA A 330 -29.72 2.92 0.64
N VAL A 331 -29.04 2.63 1.75
CA VAL A 331 -28.17 1.46 1.94
C VAL A 331 -28.45 0.77 3.28
N LEU A 332 -28.09 -0.50 3.43
CA LEU A 332 -28.04 -1.18 4.74
C LEU A 332 -26.65 -1.74 5.04
N GLN A 333 -26.04 -1.31 6.14
CA GLN A 333 -24.80 -1.92 6.65
C GLN A 333 -25.09 -2.95 7.75
N PHE A 334 -24.62 -4.18 7.56
CA PHE A 334 -24.68 -5.24 8.56
C PHE A 334 -23.46 -5.21 9.51
N HIS A 335 -23.73 -5.49 10.79
CA HIS A 335 -22.80 -5.52 11.92
C HIS A 335 -22.91 -6.84 12.72
N SER A 336 -23.72 -7.80 12.28
CA SER A 336 -23.96 -9.09 12.94
C SER A 336 -24.07 -10.23 11.92
N GLU A 337 -23.96 -11.48 12.37
CA GLU A 337 -24.04 -12.65 11.50
C GLU A 337 -25.46 -12.92 10.97
N PRO A 338 -25.63 -13.57 9.78
CA PRO A 338 -26.94 -13.77 9.16
C PRO A 338 -27.97 -14.48 10.05
N ALA A 339 -27.50 -15.44 10.86
CA ALA A 339 -28.35 -16.25 11.74
C ALA A 339 -29.17 -15.42 12.73
N VAL A 340 -28.63 -14.30 13.24
CA VAL A 340 -29.37 -13.42 14.16
C VAL A 340 -30.24 -12.39 13.43
N LEU A 341 -29.90 -12.08 12.17
CA LEU A 341 -30.61 -11.08 11.36
C LEU A 341 -31.83 -11.64 10.61
N LYS A 342 -31.87 -12.94 10.34
CA LYS A 342 -32.91 -13.59 9.50
C LYS A 342 -34.35 -13.24 9.93
N ASN A 343 -34.63 -13.20 11.22
CA ASN A 343 -35.98 -12.93 11.75
C ASN A 343 -36.40 -11.45 11.69
N GLN A 344 -35.50 -10.56 11.26
CA GLN A 344 -35.68 -9.09 11.31
C GLN A 344 -36.13 -8.54 9.96
N PHE A 345 -35.95 -9.32 8.90
CA PHE A 345 -36.30 -8.98 7.52
C PHE A 345 -37.20 -10.10 6.94
N PRO A 346 -38.47 -10.21 7.38
CA PRO A 346 -39.38 -11.25 6.88
C PRO A 346 -39.45 -11.27 5.35
N GLY A 347 -39.30 -12.46 4.77
CA GLY A 347 -39.29 -12.68 3.32
C GLY A 347 -38.08 -12.11 2.57
N ARG A 348 -37.05 -11.60 3.24
CA ARG A 348 -35.85 -11.00 2.63
C ARG A 348 -34.59 -11.51 3.33
N ASP A 349 -33.94 -12.51 2.72
CA ASP A 349 -32.74 -13.10 3.30
C ASP A 349 -31.58 -12.07 3.35
N PRO A 350 -30.96 -11.82 4.52
CA PRO A 350 -29.83 -10.89 4.64
C PRO A 350 -28.63 -11.20 3.73
N VAL A 351 -28.40 -12.46 3.38
CA VAL A 351 -27.24 -12.90 2.57
C VAL A 351 -27.50 -12.72 1.07
N MET A 352 -28.72 -13.02 0.63
CA MET A 352 -29.14 -13.00 -0.79
C MET A 352 -29.84 -11.70 -1.17
N ARG A 353 -29.54 -10.61 -0.45
CA ARG A 353 -30.29 -9.37 -0.49
C ARG A 353 -30.00 -8.54 -1.75
N ASP A 354 -31.05 -8.22 -2.51
CA ASP A 354 -31.00 -7.44 -3.76
C ASP A 354 -32.00 -6.26 -3.82
N ASP A 355 -32.83 -6.04 -2.78
CA ASP A 355 -33.79 -4.90 -2.72
C ASP A 355 -33.16 -3.56 -2.29
N ILE A 356 -31.87 -3.57 -1.94
CA ILE A 356 -31.07 -2.42 -1.48
C ILE A 356 -29.59 -2.79 -1.50
N LEU A 357 -28.70 -1.82 -1.76
CA LEU A 357 -27.25 -2.06 -1.64
C LEU A 357 -26.88 -2.34 -0.17
N THR A 358 -26.16 -3.44 0.06
CA THR A 358 -25.74 -3.86 1.39
C THR A 358 -24.24 -3.63 1.61
N LEU A 359 -23.86 -3.33 2.86
CA LEU A 359 -22.47 -3.15 3.28
C LEU A 359 -22.11 -4.09 4.43
N VAL A 360 -20.84 -4.45 4.52
CA VAL A 360 -20.25 -5.17 5.66
C VAL A 360 -18.91 -4.58 6.06
N ILE A 361 -18.56 -4.73 7.34
CA ILE A 361 -17.25 -4.36 7.85
C ILE A 361 -16.17 -5.27 7.24
N ALA A 362 -14.99 -4.70 6.99
CA ALA A 362 -13.73 -5.31 6.52
C ALA A 362 -13.13 -6.36 7.49
N GLN A 363 -13.97 -7.27 7.96
CA GLN A 363 -13.75 -8.24 9.02
C GLN A 363 -14.46 -9.54 8.63
N LYS A 364 -14.76 -10.39 9.62
CA LYS A 364 -15.45 -11.66 9.48
C LYS A 364 -16.83 -11.57 8.81
N HIS A 365 -17.51 -10.42 8.84
CA HIS A 365 -18.77 -10.21 8.11
C HIS A 365 -18.61 -10.43 6.60
N ALA A 366 -17.46 -10.10 6.01
CA ALA A 366 -17.21 -10.30 4.57
C ALA A 366 -17.41 -11.75 4.09
N ARG A 367 -17.21 -12.74 4.97
CA ARG A 367 -17.40 -14.17 4.68
C ARG A 367 -18.87 -14.58 4.60
N PHE A 368 -19.69 -13.91 5.41
CA PHE A 368 -21.09 -14.24 5.60
C PHE A 368 -22.01 -13.55 4.58
N PHE A 369 -21.55 -12.46 3.97
CA PHE A 369 -22.34 -11.64 3.05
C PHE A 369 -21.56 -11.38 1.74
N PRO A 370 -21.41 -12.40 0.86
CA PRO A 370 -20.61 -12.29 -0.37
C PRO A 370 -21.15 -11.29 -1.39
N ASN A 371 -22.40 -10.83 -1.23
CA ASN A 371 -23.05 -9.83 -2.07
C ASN A 371 -22.95 -8.38 -1.51
N SER A 372 -22.35 -8.19 -0.34
CA SER A 372 -22.25 -6.87 0.31
C SER A 372 -20.93 -6.16 -0.03
N VAL A 373 -20.99 -4.84 -0.16
CA VAL A 373 -19.80 -3.99 -0.32
C VAL A 373 -19.01 -3.97 0.98
N ILE A 374 -17.72 -4.29 0.90
CA ILE A 374 -16.85 -4.31 2.07
C ILE A 374 -16.32 -2.90 2.35
N VAL A 375 -16.46 -2.43 3.59
CA VAL A 375 -15.99 -1.11 4.04
C VAL A 375 -15.20 -1.22 5.36
N PRO A 376 -14.19 -0.37 5.59
CA PRO A 376 -13.44 -0.36 6.85
C PRO A 376 -14.32 0.04 8.05
N ASN A 377 -13.97 -0.48 9.23
CA ASN A 377 -14.60 -0.07 10.48
C ASN A 377 -14.15 1.33 10.89
N ALA A 378 -15.09 2.14 11.38
CA ALA A 378 -14.87 3.54 11.66
C ALA A 378 -14.24 3.78 13.04
N ILE A 379 -13.17 4.56 13.07
CA ILE A 379 -12.46 5.00 14.27
C ILE A 379 -11.77 6.34 13.99
N ASP A 380 -11.64 7.19 15.01
CA ASP A 380 -10.90 8.46 14.92
C ASP A 380 -9.53 8.31 15.60
N ILE A 381 -8.49 7.94 14.85
CA ILE A 381 -7.13 7.71 15.40
C ILE A 381 -6.46 8.99 15.95
N PHE A 382 -7.10 10.15 15.77
CA PHE A 382 -6.65 11.43 16.29
C PHE A 382 -7.45 11.90 17.51
N ASP A 383 -8.47 11.15 17.94
CA ASP A 383 -9.12 11.30 19.26
C ASP A 383 -8.04 11.26 20.36
N PRO A 384 -7.99 12.24 21.29
CA PRO A 384 -7.01 12.25 22.38
C PRO A 384 -6.95 10.96 23.21
N TYR A 385 -8.05 10.23 23.34
CA TYR A 385 -8.07 8.93 24.03
C TYR A 385 -7.46 7.79 23.21
N LEU A 386 -7.33 7.95 21.89
CA LEU A 386 -6.82 6.94 20.96
C LEU A 386 -5.40 7.26 20.44
N LYS A 387 -4.71 8.23 21.05
CA LYS A 387 -3.29 8.48 20.83
C LYS A 387 -2.44 7.60 21.76
N PRO A 388 -1.22 7.21 21.35
CA PRO A 388 -0.28 6.57 22.25
C PRO A 388 0.05 7.46 23.44
N LYS A 389 0.22 6.85 24.61
CA LYS A 389 0.83 7.48 25.77
C LYS A 389 2.12 6.75 26.13
N ILE A 390 3.04 7.47 26.75
CA ILE A 390 4.26 6.89 27.30
C ILE A 390 3.85 6.02 28.48
N SER A 391 4.06 4.70 28.38
CA SER A 391 3.85 3.80 29.51
C SER A 391 5.02 3.93 30.49
N ASP A 392 4.73 4.04 31.78
CA ASP A 392 5.76 3.93 32.82
C ASP A 392 6.46 2.57 32.73
N LYS A 393 7.76 2.55 33.09
CA LYS A 393 8.54 1.31 33.20
C LYS A 393 7.90 0.42 34.27
N ASN A 394 7.67 -0.85 33.94
CA ASN A 394 7.22 -1.88 34.86
C ASN A 394 8.07 -3.13 34.62
N ASP A 395 8.30 -3.92 35.67
CA ASP A 395 9.11 -5.15 35.59
C ASP A 395 8.32 -6.33 35.02
N LYS A 396 6.98 -6.22 34.97
CA LYS A 396 6.07 -7.23 34.43
C LYS A 396 5.27 -6.73 33.24
N LEU A 397 4.99 -7.65 32.32
CA LEU A 397 4.18 -7.42 31.13
C LEU A 397 2.70 -7.26 31.50
N ARG A 398 2.11 -6.07 31.27
CA ARG A 398 0.70 -5.80 31.61
C ARG A 398 -0.22 -6.16 30.45
N VAL A 399 -1.13 -7.10 30.70
CA VAL A 399 -2.04 -7.69 29.71
C VAL A 399 -3.49 -7.35 30.03
N LEU A 400 -4.13 -6.60 29.14
CA LEU A 400 -5.55 -6.21 29.25
C LEU A 400 -6.44 -7.13 28.41
N PHE A 401 -7.52 -7.63 29.01
CA PHE A 401 -8.56 -8.37 28.31
C PHE A 401 -9.95 -7.91 28.76
N THR A 402 -10.69 -7.27 27.87
CA THR A 402 -12.00 -6.64 28.19
C THR A 402 -13.11 -7.13 27.25
N PRO A 403 -13.55 -8.38 27.39
CA PRO A 403 -14.52 -8.99 26.49
C PRO A 403 -15.93 -8.49 26.77
N THR A 404 -16.68 -8.24 25.69
CA THR A 404 -18.09 -7.82 25.72
C THR A 404 -19.07 -8.99 25.79
N ASP A 405 -18.58 -10.22 25.60
CA ASP A 405 -19.36 -11.44 25.55
C ASP A 405 -18.56 -12.56 26.23
N THR A 406 -19.17 -13.24 27.21
CA THR A 406 -18.56 -14.32 27.99
C THR A 406 -19.13 -15.69 27.63
N ASN A 407 -20.01 -15.80 26.63
CA ASN A 407 -20.65 -17.05 26.25
C ASN A 407 -19.67 -18.01 25.55
N ILE A 408 -19.90 -19.32 25.77
CA ILE A 408 -19.24 -20.41 25.03
C ILE A 408 -20.04 -20.68 23.75
N TYR A 409 -19.33 -20.94 22.64
CA TYR A 409 -19.93 -21.27 21.35
C TYR A 409 -19.44 -22.63 20.85
N ASN A 410 -20.35 -23.48 20.37
CA ASN A 410 -20.01 -24.82 19.87
C ASN A 410 -19.13 -24.79 18.60
N ASP A 411 -19.26 -23.74 17.78
CA ASP A 411 -18.35 -23.46 16.68
C ASP A 411 -18.12 -21.95 16.56
N TYR A 412 -16.91 -21.49 16.87
CA TYR A 412 -16.53 -20.10 16.73
C TYR A 412 -16.45 -19.63 15.27
N LYS A 413 -16.40 -20.52 14.28
CA LYS A 413 -16.33 -20.15 12.84
C LYS A 413 -17.60 -19.47 12.36
N ILE A 414 -18.78 -19.85 12.86
CA ILE A 414 -20.08 -19.34 12.42
C ILE A 414 -20.59 -18.09 13.18
N THR A 415 -19.86 -17.62 14.20
CA THR A 415 -20.21 -16.43 15.00
C THR A 415 -19.19 -15.31 14.85
N CYS A 416 -19.61 -14.05 14.92
CA CYS A 416 -18.74 -12.88 15.07
C CYS A 416 -18.81 -12.24 16.48
N ARG A 417 -19.40 -12.94 17.46
CA ARG A 417 -19.63 -12.43 18.82
C ARG A 417 -18.68 -13.00 19.87
N GLY A 418 -18.35 -14.29 19.77
CA GLY A 418 -17.57 -15.00 20.76
C GLY A 418 -16.19 -14.38 21.02
N LYS A 419 -15.77 -14.34 22.28
CA LYS A 419 -14.48 -13.77 22.71
C LYS A 419 -13.48 -14.79 23.25
N GLY A 420 -13.87 -16.07 23.34
CA GLY A 420 -13.02 -17.12 23.93
C GLY A 420 -12.71 -16.83 25.39
N TYR A 421 -13.72 -16.40 26.16
CA TYR A 421 -13.55 -15.86 27.51
C TYR A 421 -12.87 -16.85 28.46
N HIS A 422 -13.39 -18.07 28.53
CA HIS A 422 -12.92 -19.10 29.45
C HIS A 422 -11.53 -19.62 29.06
N GLU A 423 -11.30 -19.78 27.76
CA GLU A 423 -10.04 -20.24 27.17
C GLU A 423 -8.92 -19.21 27.40
N THR A 424 -9.23 -17.93 27.19
CA THR A 424 -8.31 -16.80 27.42
C THR A 424 -8.02 -16.63 28.91
N LEU A 425 -9.06 -16.62 29.76
CA LEU A 425 -8.91 -16.48 31.21
C LEU A 425 -8.04 -17.61 31.80
N LYS A 426 -8.20 -18.86 31.31
CA LYS A 426 -7.37 -19.99 31.73
C LYS A 426 -5.88 -19.75 31.47
N VAL A 427 -5.52 -19.22 30.30
CA VAL A 427 -4.11 -18.89 29.96
C VAL A 427 -3.61 -17.73 30.81
N LEU A 428 -4.40 -16.67 30.97
CA LEU A 428 -4.04 -15.49 31.75
C LEU A 428 -3.79 -15.84 33.23
N SER A 429 -4.74 -16.54 33.87
CA SER A 429 -4.61 -16.98 35.26
C SER A 429 -3.44 -17.95 35.48
N GLU A 430 -3.07 -18.77 34.49
CA GLU A 430 -1.90 -19.64 34.60
C GLU A 430 -0.60 -18.82 34.64
N LEU A 431 -0.43 -17.89 33.69
CA LEU A 431 0.78 -17.07 33.53
C LEU A 431 0.94 -16.03 34.65
N GLU A 432 -0.16 -15.47 35.16
CA GLU A 432 -0.17 -14.57 36.31
C GLU A 432 0.24 -15.29 37.60
N ARG A 433 -0.27 -16.51 37.83
CA ARG A 433 0.07 -17.33 39.01
C ARG A 433 1.55 -17.71 39.06
N ILE A 434 2.22 -17.88 37.92
CA ILE A 434 3.68 -18.09 37.85
C ILE A 434 4.48 -16.78 37.75
N GLY A 435 3.81 -15.63 37.83
CA GLY A 435 4.42 -14.32 37.99
C GLY A 435 4.95 -13.65 36.71
N ILE A 436 4.74 -14.24 35.52
CA ILE A 436 5.27 -13.75 34.24
C ILE A 436 4.56 -12.46 33.79
N ILE A 437 3.24 -12.40 33.95
CA ILE A 437 2.41 -11.27 33.51
C ILE A 437 1.60 -10.68 34.68
N GLU A 438 1.16 -9.44 34.51
CA GLU A 438 0.16 -8.78 35.33
C GLU A 438 -1.12 -8.62 34.48
N THR A 439 -2.26 -9.13 34.93
CA THR A 439 -3.48 -9.17 34.10
C THR A 439 -4.57 -8.25 34.61
N THR A 440 -5.24 -7.58 33.69
CA THR A 440 -6.48 -6.86 33.97
C THR A 440 -7.58 -7.47 33.11
N VAL A 441 -8.43 -8.29 33.74
CA VAL A 441 -9.67 -8.79 33.13
C VAL A 441 -10.86 -8.01 33.67
N ARG A 442 -11.65 -7.39 32.78
CA ARG A 442 -12.85 -6.61 33.15
C ARG A 442 -13.95 -6.77 32.11
N CYS A 443 -15.16 -7.06 32.57
CA CYS A 443 -16.39 -7.03 31.78
C CYS A 443 -17.28 -5.87 32.28
N GLY A 444 -18.22 -5.38 31.48
CA GLY A 444 -19.21 -4.40 31.97
C GLY A 444 -18.73 -2.95 32.08
N ILE A 445 -17.51 -2.61 31.64
CA ILE A 445 -16.89 -1.29 31.89
C ILE A 445 -17.24 -0.22 30.83
N GLU A 446 -17.34 1.02 31.28
CA GLU A 446 -17.62 2.20 30.44
C GLU A 446 -16.39 2.63 29.62
N ARG A 447 -16.62 3.22 28.43
CA ARG A 447 -15.55 3.53 27.45
C ARG A 447 -14.42 4.38 28.05
N ASN A 448 -14.74 5.39 28.86
CA ASN A 448 -13.74 6.29 29.44
C ASN A 448 -12.85 5.61 30.49
N GLU A 449 -13.33 4.55 31.13
CA GLU A 449 -12.54 3.73 32.05
C GLU A 449 -11.66 2.75 31.27
N LEU A 450 -12.23 2.08 30.26
CA LEU A 450 -11.49 1.21 29.34
C LEU A 450 -10.29 1.93 28.71
N MET A 451 -10.46 3.17 28.24
CA MET A 451 -9.34 3.94 27.65
C MET A 451 -8.20 4.14 28.65
N LYS A 452 -8.50 4.46 29.92
CA LYS A 452 -7.49 4.62 30.98
C LYS A 452 -6.80 3.30 31.37
N LEU A 453 -7.49 2.17 31.29
CA LEU A 453 -6.88 0.85 31.51
C LEU A 453 -5.90 0.53 30.37
N ARG A 454 -6.27 0.78 29.11
CA ARG A 454 -5.39 0.59 27.95
C ARG A 454 -4.13 1.45 28.04
N GLU A 455 -4.24 2.72 28.44
CA GLU A 455 -3.10 3.63 28.64
C GLU A 455 -2.04 3.10 29.63
N ARG A 456 -2.43 2.19 30.52
CA ARG A 456 -1.55 1.56 31.52
C ARG A 456 -1.15 0.13 31.17
N SER A 457 -1.51 -0.35 29.98
CA SER A 457 -1.27 -1.72 29.53
C SER A 457 -0.16 -1.75 28.48
N ASP A 458 0.50 -2.90 28.31
CA ASP A 458 1.51 -3.10 27.26
C ASP A 458 0.94 -3.92 26.09
N ILE A 459 0.03 -4.85 26.42
CA ILE A 459 -0.72 -5.70 25.50
C ILE A 459 -2.22 -5.51 25.72
N VAL A 460 -3.00 -5.56 24.65
CA VAL A 460 -4.45 -5.79 24.71
C VAL A 460 -4.83 -7.01 23.89
N ILE A 461 -5.70 -7.86 24.45
CA ILE A 461 -6.29 -9.02 23.78
C ILE A 461 -7.71 -8.66 23.33
N ASP A 462 -8.03 -8.91 22.06
CA ASP A 462 -9.37 -8.79 21.50
C ASP A 462 -10.14 -10.11 21.64
N GLU A 463 -9.75 -11.10 20.83
CA GLU A 463 -10.25 -12.48 20.83
C GLU A 463 -9.31 -13.34 19.97
N CYS A 464 -9.15 -14.62 20.33
CA CYS A 464 -8.23 -15.54 19.65
C CYS A 464 -8.93 -16.76 19.02
N VAL A 465 -10.25 -16.71 18.81
CA VAL A 465 -11.12 -17.87 18.53
C VAL A 465 -11.95 -17.77 17.25
N THR A 466 -12.37 -16.57 16.82
CA THR A 466 -13.30 -16.42 15.69
C THR A 466 -12.62 -16.21 14.34
N GLY A 467 -11.35 -15.79 14.33
CA GLY A 467 -10.62 -15.47 13.11
C GLY A 467 -10.83 -14.02 12.63
N GLY A 468 -11.27 -13.10 13.49
CA GLY A 468 -11.52 -11.70 13.17
C GLY A 468 -10.81 -10.69 14.10
N TYR A 469 -11.27 -9.44 14.07
CA TYR A 469 -10.82 -8.35 14.94
C TYR A 469 -12.00 -7.39 15.18
N HIS A 470 -12.05 -6.62 16.25
CA HIS A 470 -13.16 -5.73 16.58
C HIS A 470 -12.67 -4.29 16.78
N LEU A 471 -13.56 -3.38 17.17
CA LEU A 471 -13.18 -2.02 17.56
C LEU A 471 -12.08 -2.03 18.63
N THR A 472 -12.11 -2.98 19.58
CA THR A 472 -11.07 -3.11 20.61
C THR A 472 -9.66 -3.33 20.04
N SER A 473 -9.53 -4.08 18.94
CA SER A 473 -8.26 -4.17 18.21
C SER A 473 -7.83 -2.82 17.65
N LEU A 474 -8.71 -2.13 16.90
CA LEU A 474 -8.36 -0.86 16.26
C LEU A 474 -8.02 0.23 17.29
N GLU A 475 -8.72 0.24 18.44
CA GLU A 475 -8.43 1.13 19.57
C GLU A 475 -7.05 0.85 20.17
N GLY A 476 -6.73 -0.43 20.41
CA GLY A 476 -5.41 -0.86 20.91
C GLY A 476 -4.27 -0.52 19.95
N LEU A 477 -4.47 -0.81 18.66
CA LEU A 477 -3.52 -0.47 17.62
C LEU A 477 -3.30 1.04 17.53
N SER A 478 -4.37 1.84 17.60
CA SER A 478 -4.29 3.31 17.55
C SER A 478 -3.52 3.88 18.73
N GLN A 479 -3.64 3.30 19.92
CA GLN A 479 -2.87 3.69 21.10
C GLN A 479 -1.43 3.12 21.09
N GLY A 480 -1.02 2.38 20.05
CA GLY A 480 0.31 1.79 19.98
C GLY A 480 0.53 0.63 20.97
N LEU A 481 -0.53 -0.09 21.36
CA LEU A 481 -0.41 -1.32 22.15
C LEU A 481 -0.12 -2.52 21.24
N ALA A 482 0.66 -3.47 21.74
CA ALA A 482 0.80 -4.77 21.09
C ALA A 482 -0.55 -5.50 21.15
N THR A 483 -1.26 -5.52 20.04
CA THR A 483 -2.65 -5.96 19.97
C THR A 483 -2.73 -7.41 19.51
N ILE A 484 -3.16 -8.30 20.40
CA ILE A 484 -3.32 -9.74 20.13
C ILE A 484 -4.76 -10.00 19.66
N ALA A 485 -4.88 -10.61 18.49
CA ALA A 485 -6.13 -11.18 17.99
C ALA A 485 -5.84 -12.33 17.03
N TYR A 486 -6.79 -13.24 16.80
CA TYR A 486 -6.67 -14.24 15.74
C TYR A 486 -7.34 -13.75 14.47
N LEU A 487 -6.57 -13.41 13.43
CA LEU A 487 -7.08 -13.08 12.10
C LEU A 487 -6.76 -14.25 11.17
N ASP A 488 -7.77 -14.95 10.67
CA ASP A 488 -7.51 -15.98 9.64
C ASP A 488 -7.22 -15.38 8.26
N GLN A 489 -6.88 -16.24 7.30
CA GLN A 489 -6.44 -15.85 5.96
C GLN A 489 -7.45 -14.97 5.21
N GLU A 490 -8.75 -15.14 5.43
CA GLU A 490 -9.78 -14.39 4.71
C GLU A 490 -9.90 -12.96 5.27
N THR A 491 -9.91 -12.80 6.60
CA THR A 491 -9.89 -11.45 7.21
C THR A 491 -8.59 -10.73 6.88
N GLN A 492 -7.43 -11.40 6.94
CA GLN A 492 -6.15 -10.81 6.51
C GLN A 492 -6.17 -10.34 5.05
N SER A 493 -6.75 -11.15 4.15
CA SER A 493 -6.88 -10.79 2.72
C SER A 493 -7.83 -9.62 2.49
N VAL A 494 -8.92 -9.52 3.25
CA VAL A 494 -9.87 -8.41 3.16
C VAL A 494 -9.26 -7.09 3.65
N ILE A 495 -8.57 -7.10 4.79
CA ILE A 495 -7.86 -5.92 5.31
C ILE A 495 -6.80 -5.47 4.30
N SER A 496 -5.95 -6.41 3.83
CA SER A 496 -4.89 -6.17 2.84
C SER A 496 -5.40 -5.52 1.55
N LYS A 497 -6.56 -5.94 1.04
CA LYS A 497 -7.19 -5.32 -0.15
C LYS A 497 -7.67 -3.89 0.10
N ILE A 498 -8.26 -3.62 1.27
CA ILE A 498 -8.82 -2.29 1.59
C ILE A 498 -7.72 -1.27 1.91
N THR A 499 -6.59 -1.71 2.47
CA THR A 499 -5.45 -0.84 2.79
C THR A 499 -4.38 -0.80 1.70
N CYS A 500 -4.48 -1.66 0.68
CA CYS A 500 -3.40 -1.94 -0.27
C CYS A 500 -2.06 -2.35 0.39
N SER A 501 -2.09 -2.87 1.63
CA SER A 501 -0.89 -3.28 2.38
C SER A 501 -0.63 -4.78 2.26
N SER A 502 0.62 -5.23 2.44
CA SER A 502 0.92 -6.66 2.51
C SER A 502 0.27 -7.31 3.73
N ILE A 503 -0.11 -8.58 3.62
CA ILE A 503 -0.57 -9.39 4.78
C ILE A 503 0.53 -9.46 5.87
N LYS A 504 1.81 -9.44 5.49
CA LYS A 504 2.94 -9.41 6.44
C LYS A 504 3.05 -8.09 7.21
N ASP A 505 2.52 -7.01 6.65
CA ASP A 505 2.62 -5.66 7.22
C ASP A 505 1.49 -5.38 8.23
N LEU A 506 0.49 -6.27 8.33
CA LEU A 506 -0.59 -6.13 9.31
C LEU A 506 -0.03 -6.06 10.74
N PRO A 507 -0.52 -5.15 11.59
CA PRO A 507 0.14 -4.83 12.86
C PRO A 507 -0.27 -5.74 14.03
N TRP A 508 -1.33 -6.54 13.87
CA TRP A 508 -1.76 -7.51 14.86
C TRP A 508 -0.67 -8.53 15.18
N VAL A 509 -0.52 -8.85 16.46
CA VAL A 509 0.10 -10.09 16.92
C VAL A 509 -0.91 -11.20 16.64
N ASN A 510 -0.81 -11.80 15.45
CA ASN A 510 -1.82 -12.74 14.95
C ASN A 510 -1.69 -14.12 15.60
N THR A 511 -2.56 -14.40 16.58
CA THR A 511 -2.40 -15.54 17.48
C THR A 511 -3.73 -16.29 17.70
N PRO A 512 -3.87 -17.54 17.23
CA PRO A 512 -4.99 -18.41 17.61
C PRO A 512 -4.90 -18.81 19.08
N ILE A 513 -6.04 -19.14 19.70
CA ILE A 513 -6.14 -19.42 21.14
C ILE A 513 -5.19 -20.54 21.61
N SER A 514 -4.93 -21.52 20.76
CA SER A 514 -4.00 -22.63 20.99
C SER A 514 -2.53 -22.22 21.05
N ARG A 515 -2.20 -20.96 20.74
CA ARG A 515 -0.84 -20.38 20.75
C ARG A 515 -0.75 -19.13 21.63
N LEU A 516 -1.81 -18.80 22.37
CA LEU A 516 -1.86 -17.59 23.20
C LEU A 516 -0.82 -17.63 24.32
N LYS A 517 -0.64 -18.81 24.95
CA LYS A 517 0.32 -19.00 26.04
C LYS A 517 1.76 -18.78 25.57
N GLU A 518 2.15 -19.42 24.47
CA GLU A 518 3.50 -19.28 23.90
C GLU A 518 3.74 -17.86 23.38
N THR A 519 2.71 -17.19 22.85
CA THR A 519 2.80 -15.79 22.41
C THR A 519 3.09 -14.85 23.59
N LEU A 520 2.36 -15.01 24.70
CA LEU A 520 2.54 -14.15 25.88
C LEU A 520 3.90 -14.41 26.57
N LEU A 521 4.34 -15.67 26.67
CA LEU A 521 5.68 -16.02 27.13
C LEU A 521 6.75 -15.38 26.23
N PHE A 522 6.67 -15.58 24.92
CA PHE A 522 7.62 -15.02 23.96
C PHE A 522 7.70 -13.49 24.03
N LEU A 523 6.57 -12.78 24.14
CA LEU A 523 6.56 -11.31 24.26
C LEU A 523 7.09 -10.82 25.63
N SER A 524 6.95 -11.62 26.69
CA SER A 524 7.55 -11.33 27.99
C SER A 524 9.08 -11.45 27.94
N ASP A 525 9.58 -12.50 27.30
CA ASP A 525 11.03 -12.76 27.18
C ASP A 525 11.72 -11.84 26.14
N ASN A 526 10.95 -11.22 25.23
CA ASN A 526 11.47 -10.43 24.10
C ASN A 526 10.92 -8.99 24.09
N PRO A 527 11.33 -8.12 25.04
CA PRO A 527 10.81 -6.76 25.17
C PRO A 527 11.08 -5.88 23.94
N LEU A 528 12.13 -6.14 23.16
CA LEU A 528 12.37 -5.45 21.88
C LEU A 528 11.32 -5.81 20.82
N ILE A 529 10.85 -7.06 20.78
CA ILE A 529 9.80 -7.48 19.85
C ILE A 529 8.43 -6.94 20.29
N LEU A 530 8.17 -6.87 21.60
CA LEU A 530 7.01 -6.16 22.14
C LEU A 530 7.01 -4.68 21.70
N LYS A 531 8.14 -3.97 21.86
CA LYS A 531 8.28 -2.58 21.44
C LYS A 531 8.14 -2.40 19.92
N PHE A 532 8.64 -3.34 19.11
CA PHE A 532 8.40 -3.37 17.67
C PHE A 532 6.91 -3.45 17.34
N TYR A 533 6.15 -4.36 17.96
CA TYR A 533 4.69 -4.44 17.73
C TYR A 533 3.95 -3.18 18.22
N GLN A 534 4.34 -2.60 19.36
CA GLN A 534 3.79 -1.34 19.85
C GLN A 534 4.00 -0.18 18.86
N GLN A 535 5.22 -0.03 18.31
CA GLN A 535 5.53 0.99 17.29
C GLN A 535 4.81 0.72 15.96
N LYS A 536 4.89 -0.51 15.44
CA LYS A 536 4.21 -0.95 14.20
C LYS A 536 2.72 -0.69 14.26
N SER A 537 2.10 -0.89 15.43
CA SER A 537 0.67 -0.67 15.65
C SER A 537 0.24 0.76 15.35
N ARG A 538 0.89 1.76 15.96
CA ARG A 538 0.54 3.16 15.70
C ARG A 538 0.84 3.56 14.25
N GLN A 539 2.06 3.27 13.79
CA GLN A 539 2.52 3.65 12.45
C GLN A 539 1.62 3.07 11.34
N TRP A 540 1.17 1.82 11.50
CA TRP A 540 0.27 1.21 10.53
C TRP A 540 -1.12 1.86 10.54
N MET A 541 -1.66 2.24 11.70
CA MET A 541 -2.94 2.95 11.79
C MET A 541 -2.86 4.34 11.15
N GLU A 542 -1.77 5.08 11.39
CA GLU A 542 -1.53 6.40 10.78
C GLU A 542 -1.32 6.34 9.27
N LYS A 543 -0.67 5.28 8.77
CA LYS A 543 -0.47 5.08 7.33
C LYS A 543 -1.74 4.61 6.60
N ASN A 544 -2.47 3.64 7.18
CA ASN A 544 -3.47 2.86 6.43
C ASN A 544 -4.92 3.09 6.89
N TRP A 545 -5.14 3.50 8.14
CA TRP A 545 -6.47 3.48 8.79
C TRP A 545 -6.92 4.86 9.33
N THR A 546 -6.49 5.94 8.65
CA THR A 546 -6.91 7.31 8.98
C THR A 546 -8.41 7.53 8.74
N PRO A 547 -9.06 8.48 9.44
CA PRO A 547 -10.43 8.89 9.15
C PRO A 547 -10.68 9.19 7.68
N THR A 548 -9.77 9.92 7.02
CA THR A 548 -9.85 10.23 5.59
C THR A 548 -9.78 8.98 4.71
N SER A 549 -8.90 8.02 5.04
CA SER A 549 -8.84 6.72 4.37
C SER A 549 -10.18 5.98 4.47
N ILE A 550 -10.70 5.84 5.69
CA ILE A 550 -11.99 5.18 5.97
C ILE A 550 -13.13 5.83 5.18
N ILE A 551 -13.23 7.17 5.22
CA ILE A 551 -14.32 7.94 4.61
C ILE A 551 -14.39 7.76 3.09
N ARG A 552 -13.26 7.61 2.39
CA ARG A 552 -13.24 7.40 0.92
C ARG A 552 -14.10 6.21 0.48
N HIS A 553 -14.09 5.11 1.23
CA HIS A 553 -14.92 3.94 0.94
C HIS A 553 -16.42 4.24 1.08
N TYR A 554 -16.82 4.97 2.12
CA TYR A 554 -18.22 5.35 2.33
C TYR A 554 -18.69 6.40 1.30
N LEU A 555 -17.82 7.36 0.94
CA LEU A 555 -18.09 8.33 -0.13
C LEU A 555 -18.38 7.62 -1.47
N HIS A 556 -17.55 6.64 -1.83
CA HIS A 556 -17.74 5.87 -3.06
C HIS A 556 -19.08 5.11 -3.06
N VAL A 557 -19.47 4.50 -1.94
CA VAL A 557 -20.79 3.85 -1.81
C VAL A 557 -21.92 4.87 -1.95
N TYR A 558 -21.82 6.04 -1.30
CA TYR A 558 -22.83 7.09 -1.40
C TYR A 558 -22.99 7.61 -2.83
N GLU A 559 -21.90 7.79 -3.56
CA GLU A 559 -21.88 8.15 -4.99
C GLU A 559 -22.55 7.08 -5.86
N GLN A 560 -22.18 5.79 -5.71
CA GLN A 560 -22.80 4.67 -6.43
C GLN A 560 -24.33 4.65 -6.27
N VAL A 561 -24.79 4.86 -5.03
CA VAL A 561 -26.22 4.78 -4.67
C VAL A 561 -27.01 5.95 -5.25
N LEU A 562 -26.46 7.17 -5.21
CA LEU A 562 -27.07 8.34 -5.84
C LEU A 562 -27.13 8.19 -7.36
N ASN A 563 -26.05 7.73 -7.98
CA ASN A 563 -25.98 7.55 -9.44
C ASN A 563 -26.98 6.48 -9.91
N GLY A 564 -27.03 5.32 -9.25
CA GLY A 564 -27.97 4.24 -9.58
C GLY A 564 -29.44 4.55 -9.26
N TRP A 565 -29.70 5.47 -8.32
CA TRP A 565 -31.03 6.00 -8.06
C TRP A 565 -31.47 6.96 -9.18
N ASN A 566 -30.63 7.94 -9.52
CA ASN A 566 -30.93 8.98 -10.51
C ASN A 566 -31.12 8.43 -11.94
N SER A 567 -30.43 7.35 -12.30
CA SER A 567 -30.57 6.69 -13.60
C SER A 567 -31.81 5.79 -13.72
N GLY A 568 -32.57 5.60 -12.63
CA GLY A 568 -33.64 4.59 -12.54
C GLY A 568 -33.15 3.15 -12.66
N SER A 569 -31.84 2.93 -12.86
CA SER A 569 -31.24 1.63 -13.11
C SER A 569 -30.85 0.94 -11.81
N MET A 570 -31.80 0.74 -10.92
CA MET A 570 -31.60 -0.06 -9.70
C MET A 570 -31.59 -1.58 -9.99
N LYS A 571 -31.07 -1.98 -11.17
CA LYS A 571 -30.36 -3.26 -11.28
C LYS A 571 -29.08 -3.07 -10.47
N ILE A 572 -29.03 -3.67 -9.28
CA ILE A 572 -27.81 -3.70 -8.49
C ILE A 572 -26.73 -4.36 -9.34
N CYS A 573 -25.81 -3.54 -9.86
CA CYS A 573 -24.57 -4.03 -10.39
C CYS A 573 -23.76 -4.59 -9.22
N LEU A 574 -23.98 -5.87 -8.94
CA LEU A 574 -22.89 -6.77 -8.56
C LEU A 574 -21.92 -6.87 -9.76
N GLU A 575 -21.29 -5.75 -10.12
CA GLU A 575 -19.96 -5.76 -10.70
C GLU A 575 -19.08 -6.41 -9.63
N LYS A 576 -18.97 -7.74 -9.70
CA LYS A 576 -17.89 -8.49 -9.07
C LYS A 576 -16.62 -7.71 -9.39
N GLN A 577 -15.93 -7.20 -8.38
CA GLN A 577 -14.81 -6.27 -8.51
C GLN A 577 -13.76 -6.81 -9.50
N ASN A 578 -13.94 -6.43 -10.77
CA ASN A 578 -13.20 -6.82 -11.98
C ASN A 578 -13.75 -5.97 -13.14
N SER A 579 -13.37 -4.69 -13.09
CA SER A 579 -13.12 -3.75 -14.18
C SER A 579 -14.25 -3.22 -15.12
N VAL A 580 -14.08 -1.92 -15.43
CA VAL A 580 -14.54 -1.14 -16.60
C VAL A 580 -15.96 -0.56 -16.62
N ALA A 581 -16.06 0.76 -16.40
CA ALA A 581 -17.11 1.60 -17.01
C ALA A 581 -16.70 3.08 -17.17
N LEU A 582 -15.99 3.43 -18.26
CA LEU A 582 -15.94 4.82 -18.77
C LEU A 582 -15.57 4.89 -20.28
N SER A 583 -16.29 4.13 -21.10
CA SER A 583 -16.19 4.22 -22.57
C SER A 583 -17.54 3.95 -23.24
N LYS A 584 -18.41 4.97 -23.28
CA LYS A 584 -19.60 5.00 -24.15
C LYS A 584 -20.20 6.40 -24.34
N ALA A 585 -19.49 7.22 -25.12
CA ALA A 585 -20.06 8.36 -25.83
C ALA A 585 -19.16 8.65 -27.05
N MET A 586 -19.77 8.89 -28.21
CA MET A 586 -19.12 9.27 -29.49
C MET A 586 -18.22 8.17 -30.12
N ASP A 587 -18.25 7.88 -31.41
CA ASP A 587 -19.13 8.36 -32.48
C ASP A 587 -19.34 7.30 -33.59
N LYS A 588 -20.34 7.49 -34.46
CA LYS A 588 -20.62 6.57 -35.58
C LYS A 588 -19.83 6.97 -36.84
N GLY A 589 -18.77 6.24 -37.16
CA GLY A 589 -18.09 6.33 -38.46
C GLY A 589 -16.83 5.45 -38.52
N HIS A 590 -16.49 4.93 -39.70
CA HIS A 590 -15.32 4.07 -39.98
C HIS A 590 -15.40 2.57 -39.58
N ALA A 591 -16.60 2.00 -39.58
CA ALA A 591 -16.75 0.55 -39.69
C ALA A 591 -16.71 0.11 -41.18
N GLU A 592 -15.52 -0.01 -41.81
CA GLU A 592 -15.41 -0.79 -43.06
C GLU A 592 -14.03 -1.32 -43.53
N HIS A 593 -12.87 -0.91 -42.98
CA HIS A 593 -11.57 -1.23 -43.62
C HIS A 593 -10.44 -1.87 -42.79
N LEU A 594 -10.75 -2.53 -41.67
CA LEU A 594 -9.75 -3.29 -40.87
C LEU A 594 -10.18 -4.72 -40.48
N ASN A 595 -11.27 -5.22 -41.06
CA ASN A 595 -12.01 -6.37 -40.53
C ASN A 595 -11.50 -7.77 -40.94
N LYS A 596 -10.20 -7.92 -41.28
CA LYS A 596 -9.65 -9.20 -41.81
C LYS A 596 -8.27 -9.67 -41.31
N ARG A 597 -7.61 -9.03 -40.32
CA ARG A 597 -6.28 -9.53 -39.85
C ARG A 597 -5.94 -9.49 -38.35
N VAL A 598 -6.81 -9.01 -37.46
CA VAL A 598 -6.55 -9.02 -35.99
C VAL A 598 -7.76 -9.55 -35.19
N LEU A 599 -8.28 -10.72 -35.61
CA LEU A 599 -9.28 -11.48 -34.85
C LEU A 599 -8.75 -12.87 -34.48
N ARG A 600 -7.87 -12.90 -33.47
CA ARG A 600 -7.70 -14.01 -32.51
C ARG A 600 -6.89 -13.50 -31.30
N LYS A 601 -7.40 -13.77 -30.10
CA LYS A 601 -6.85 -13.43 -28.77
C LYS A 601 -6.88 -11.95 -28.34
N ASN A 602 -8.10 -11.46 -28.15
CA ASN A 602 -8.47 -10.79 -26.89
C ASN A 602 -9.68 -11.54 -26.29
N GLU A 603 -9.48 -12.84 -26.04
CA GLU A 603 -10.30 -13.54 -25.06
C GLU A 603 -9.91 -13.02 -23.67
N LEU A 604 -10.83 -13.06 -22.71
CA LEU A 604 -10.52 -12.80 -21.30
C LEU A 604 -9.27 -13.60 -20.92
N ILE A 605 -8.35 -13.01 -20.15
CA ILE A 605 -7.60 -13.85 -19.20
C ILE A 605 -8.67 -14.26 -18.19
N PRO A 606 -9.12 -15.54 -18.18
CA PRO A 606 -10.14 -15.96 -17.23
C PRO A 606 -9.51 -15.94 -15.84
N ASN A 607 -10.32 -16.20 -14.81
CA ASN A 607 -9.81 -16.60 -13.48
C ASN A 607 -8.48 -17.37 -13.62
N LEU A 608 -7.39 -16.90 -13.00
CA LEU A 608 -6.15 -17.67 -12.87
C LEU A 608 -6.41 -18.86 -11.94
N LYS A 609 -7.15 -19.83 -12.47
CA LYS A 609 -7.35 -21.15 -11.90
C LYS A 609 -5.99 -21.82 -11.87
N GLU A 610 -5.78 -22.62 -10.84
CA GLU A 610 -4.59 -23.45 -10.78
C GLU A 610 -4.54 -24.34 -12.02
N VAL A 611 -3.44 -24.27 -12.77
CA VAL A 611 -3.25 -25.10 -13.96
C VAL A 611 -2.98 -26.51 -13.47
N PHE A 612 -3.89 -27.45 -13.70
CA PHE A 612 -3.70 -28.85 -13.34
C PHE A 612 -3.98 -29.79 -14.51
N TYR A 613 -2.97 -30.54 -14.94
CA TYR A 613 -3.13 -31.60 -15.93
C TYR A 613 -2.08 -32.70 -15.77
N ARG A 614 -2.31 -33.85 -16.42
CA ARG A 614 -1.44 -35.03 -16.36
C ARG A 614 -0.90 -35.33 -17.74
N ILE A 615 0.39 -35.65 -17.82
CA ILE A 615 1.05 -36.12 -19.04
C ILE A 615 1.30 -37.62 -18.89
N PRO A 616 0.75 -38.48 -19.76
CA PRO A 616 1.02 -39.92 -19.70
C PRO A 616 2.50 -40.16 -20.00
N GLY A 617 3.11 -41.05 -19.22
CA GLY A 617 4.49 -41.47 -19.45
C GLY A 617 4.58 -42.55 -20.53
N ARG A 618 5.77 -42.70 -21.11
CA ARG A 618 6.13 -43.82 -21.98
C ARG A 618 7.03 -44.78 -21.21
N THR A 619 6.87 -46.08 -21.46
CA THR A 619 7.81 -47.09 -20.96
C THR A 619 9.15 -46.94 -21.70
N ASN A 620 10.25 -46.98 -20.93
CA ASN A 620 11.64 -46.91 -21.42
C ASN A 620 12.10 -45.61 -22.12
N GLY A 621 11.55 -44.45 -21.74
CA GLY A 621 12.03 -43.13 -22.21
C GLY A 621 12.97 -42.39 -21.24
N LEU A 622 13.42 -41.19 -21.64
CA LEU A 622 14.22 -40.28 -20.81
C LEU A 622 13.37 -39.66 -19.67
N SER A 623 13.95 -38.78 -18.85
CA SER A 623 13.23 -38.21 -17.68
C SER A 623 12.01 -37.38 -18.11
N GLU A 624 12.11 -36.67 -19.23
CA GLU A 624 11.02 -35.99 -19.93
C GLU A 624 9.87 -36.90 -20.40
N ASP A 625 10.16 -38.15 -20.75
CA ASP A 625 9.17 -39.13 -21.22
C ASP A 625 8.42 -39.83 -20.07
N GLN A 626 8.85 -39.61 -18.82
CA GLN A 626 8.19 -40.17 -17.65
C GLN A 626 6.82 -39.51 -17.43
N LYS A 627 5.93 -40.21 -16.72
CA LYS A 627 4.64 -39.66 -16.30
C LYS A 627 4.87 -38.36 -15.51
N GLN A 628 4.28 -37.27 -15.97
CA GLN A 628 4.36 -35.96 -15.33
C GLN A 628 2.98 -35.53 -14.82
N ILE A 629 2.95 -34.81 -13.70
CA ILE A 629 1.78 -34.05 -13.27
C ILE A 629 2.18 -32.59 -13.26
N VAL A 630 1.41 -31.77 -13.95
CA VAL A 630 1.61 -30.32 -14.02
C VAL A 630 0.62 -29.69 -13.05
N ARG A 631 1.12 -28.88 -12.12
CA ARG A 631 0.34 -28.09 -11.17
C ARG A 631 0.98 -26.72 -11.01
N LEU A 632 0.35 -25.65 -11.50
CA LEU A 632 0.78 -24.27 -11.23
C LEU A 632 -0.27 -23.61 -10.33
N THR A 633 0.11 -23.31 -9.10
CA THR A 633 -0.76 -22.68 -8.09
C THR A 633 -0.96 -21.20 -8.42
N TYR A 634 -2.05 -20.62 -7.92
CA TYR A 634 -2.28 -19.17 -8.03
C TYR A 634 -1.13 -18.35 -7.45
N LYS A 635 -0.46 -18.82 -6.38
CA LYS A 635 0.69 -18.15 -5.74
C LYS A 635 1.89 -17.99 -6.69
N LEU A 636 2.10 -18.94 -7.60
CA LEU A 636 3.15 -18.83 -8.62
C LEU A 636 2.68 -17.99 -9.81
N LEU A 637 1.47 -18.23 -10.30
CA LEU A 637 0.93 -17.57 -11.51
C LEU A 637 0.69 -16.07 -11.31
N ASN A 638 0.31 -15.65 -10.10
CA ASN A 638 0.21 -14.24 -9.71
C ASN A 638 1.60 -13.66 -9.39
N LYS A 639 2.49 -13.63 -10.38
CA LYS A 639 3.87 -13.18 -10.22
C LYS A 639 3.92 -11.72 -9.74
N PRO A 640 4.82 -11.37 -8.79
CA PRO A 640 4.97 -9.99 -8.34
C PRO A 640 5.52 -9.10 -9.46
N ILE A 641 5.24 -7.79 -9.38
CA ILE A 641 5.88 -6.79 -10.22
C ILE A 641 7.38 -6.80 -9.92
N LEU A 642 8.21 -6.80 -10.96
CA LEU A 642 9.66 -6.81 -10.84
C LEU A 642 10.15 -5.46 -10.30
N LEU A 643 10.64 -5.46 -9.06
CA LEU A 643 11.26 -4.28 -8.42
C LEU A 643 12.77 -4.19 -8.68
N GLN A 644 13.39 -5.28 -9.15
CA GLN A 644 14.83 -5.41 -9.38
C GLN A 644 15.10 -5.88 -10.82
N LYS A 645 16.29 -5.56 -11.35
CA LYS A 645 16.72 -5.94 -12.71
C LYS A 645 17.35 -7.34 -12.76
N ASP A 646 17.90 -7.79 -11.64
CA ASP A 646 18.74 -8.97 -11.48
C ASP A 646 18.08 -10.11 -10.69
N CYS A 647 18.56 -11.33 -10.94
CA CYS A 647 18.14 -12.54 -10.26
C CYS A 647 19.33 -13.42 -9.91
N HIS A 648 19.39 -13.89 -8.67
CA HIS A 648 20.53 -14.60 -8.10
C HIS A 648 20.16 -16.07 -7.86
N ILE A 649 20.86 -16.99 -8.50
CA ILE A 649 20.61 -18.43 -8.41
C ILE A 649 21.66 -19.08 -7.50
N LEU A 650 21.23 -19.61 -6.37
CA LEU A 650 22.08 -20.30 -5.41
C LEU A 650 22.15 -21.79 -5.71
N GLY A 651 23.31 -22.21 -6.21
CA GLY A 651 23.68 -23.58 -6.51
C GLY A 651 24.12 -24.39 -5.28
N ASN A 652 24.97 -25.39 -5.54
CA ASN A 652 25.24 -26.49 -4.62
C ASN A 652 26.73 -26.80 -4.42
N GLY A 653 27.65 -26.16 -5.14
CA GLY A 653 29.09 -26.37 -4.96
C GLY A 653 29.76 -25.37 -4.03
N PRO A 654 31.03 -25.65 -3.65
CA PRO A 654 31.70 -25.05 -2.50
C PRO A 654 31.93 -23.53 -2.60
N SER A 655 32.08 -22.96 -3.79
CA SER A 655 32.36 -21.52 -3.99
C SER A 655 31.25 -20.60 -3.45
N VAL A 656 30.05 -21.12 -3.19
CA VAL A 656 28.99 -20.34 -2.52
C VAL A 656 29.39 -19.90 -1.10
N ASN A 657 30.28 -20.64 -0.44
CA ASN A 657 30.80 -20.30 0.90
C ASN A 657 31.89 -19.21 0.85
N GLU A 658 32.35 -18.82 -0.35
CA GLU A 658 33.30 -17.71 -0.54
C GLU A 658 32.59 -16.35 -0.57
N PHE A 659 31.24 -16.33 -0.61
CA PHE A 659 30.41 -15.13 -0.76
C PHE A 659 29.59 -14.82 0.51
N ASP A 660 29.58 -13.55 0.94
CA ASP A 660 28.68 -13.05 1.99
C ASP A 660 27.23 -12.95 1.48
N LEU A 661 26.50 -14.06 1.59
CA LEU A 661 25.13 -14.18 1.11
C LEU A 661 24.16 -13.16 1.72
N SER A 662 24.48 -12.54 2.85
CA SER A 662 23.66 -11.48 3.44
C SER A 662 23.53 -10.25 2.53
N MET A 663 24.49 -10.03 1.62
CA MET A 663 24.41 -8.97 0.61
C MET A 663 23.21 -9.15 -0.35
N LEU A 664 22.70 -10.38 -0.52
CA LEU A 664 21.56 -10.68 -1.37
C LEU A 664 20.20 -10.56 -0.65
N TYR A 665 20.18 -10.12 0.62
CA TYR A 665 18.95 -10.03 1.42
C TYR A 665 17.83 -9.24 0.73
N SER A 666 18.14 -8.16 0.00
CA SER A 666 17.16 -7.33 -0.73
C SER A 666 16.99 -7.69 -2.22
N ARG A 667 17.78 -8.63 -2.75
CA ARG A 667 17.74 -9.07 -4.16
C ARG A 667 16.81 -10.26 -4.34
N THR A 668 16.39 -10.56 -5.57
CA THR A 668 15.59 -11.77 -5.84
C THR A 668 16.48 -13.00 -5.91
N VAL A 669 16.18 -14.01 -5.10
CA VAL A 669 17.00 -15.23 -4.96
C VAL A 669 16.20 -16.48 -5.30
N ILE A 670 16.74 -17.31 -6.19
CA ILE A 670 16.24 -18.65 -6.52
C ILE A 670 17.22 -19.69 -5.95
N GLY A 671 16.81 -20.42 -4.92
CA GLY A 671 17.57 -21.56 -4.42
C GLY A 671 17.33 -22.82 -5.26
N VAL A 672 18.35 -23.67 -5.44
CA VAL A 672 18.17 -25.04 -5.95
C VAL A 672 18.56 -26.10 -4.92
N ASN A 673 17.99 -27.30 -5.01
CA ASN A 673 18.39 -28.50 -4.26
C ASN A 673 18.71 -28.29 -2.76
N ALA A 674 19.98 -28.14 -2.37
CA ALA A 674 20.37 -28.07 -0.95
C ALA A 674 20.55 -26.64 -0.40
N SER A 675 20.35 -25.62 -1.24
CA SER A 675 20.37 -24.20 -0.85
C SER A 675 19.49 -23.79 0.34
N PRO A 676 18.46 -24.54 0.82
CA PRO A 676 17.79 -24.19 2.08
C PRO A 676 18.71 -24.23 3.31
N LEU A 677 19.87 -24.91 3.22
CA LEU A 677 20.94 -24.83 4.22
C LEU A 677 21.64 -23.45 4.26
N LEU A 678 21.44 -22.62 3.24
CA LEU A 678 22.01 -21.28 3.13
C LEU A 678 21.06 -20.17 3.61
N HIS A 679 19.85 -20.51 4.09
CA HIS A 679 18.87 -19.50 4.51
C HIS A 679 19.35 -18.63 5.68
N ASP A 680 20.10 -19.22 6.63
CA ASP A 680 20.59 -18.49 7.81
C ASP A 680 21.69 -17.48 7.43
N VAL A 681 22.61 -17.87 6.54
CA VAL A 681 23.67 -16.97 6.01
C VAL A 681 23.14 -15.96 4.98
N LEU A 682 22.02 -16.25 4.32
CA LEU A 682 21.25 -15.29 3.52
C LEU A 682 20.40 -14.35 4.40
N GLY A 683 20.21 -14.67 5.68
CA GLY A 683 19.33 -13.97 6.61
C GLY A 683 17.82 -14.16 6.36
N ARG A 684 17.43 -14.95 5.35
CA ARG A 684 16.02 -15.22 4.99
C ARG A 684 15.88 -16.46 4.09
N PRO A 685 14.66 -17.02 3.97
CA PRO A 685 14.34 -17.96 2.91
C PRO A 685 14.51 -17.35 1.51
N THR A 686 14.91 -18.16 0.53
CA THR A 686 14.91 -17.79 -0.89
C THR A 686 13.50 -17.51 -1.40
N ASP A 687 13.35 -16.66 -2.42
CA ASP A 687 12.02 -16.28 -2.95
C ASP A 687 11.39 -17.43 -3.72
N TYR A 688 12.20 -18.13 -4.51
CA TYR A 688 11.83 -19.33 -5.24
C TYR A 688 12.78 -20.48 -4.89
N TYR A 689 12.27 -21.71 -4.92
CA TYR A 689 13.07 -22.92 -4.64
C TYR A 689 12.80 -24.03 -5.64
N CYS A 690 13.84 -24.48 -6.35
CA CYS A 690 13.74 -25.41 -7.48
C CYS A 690 14.39 -26.78 -7.22
N VAL A 691 13.68 -27.84 -7.63
CA VAL A 691 14.18 -29.23 -7.59
C VAL A 691 13.70 -29.97 -8.84
N THR A 692 14.64 -30.51 -9.62
CA THR A 692 14.32 -31.26 -10.86
C THR A 692 14.89 -32.68 -10.92
N ASP A 693 15.64 -33.14 -9.92
CA ASP A 693 16.21 -34.49 -9.91
C ASP A 693 15.45 -35.41 -8.93
N LYS A 694 14.93 -36.53 -9.43
CA LYS A 694 14.27 -37.56 -8.60
C LYS A 694 15.21 -38.19 -7.58
N ARG A 695 16.51 -38.28 -7.89
CA ARG A 695 17.53 -38.82 -7.00
C ARG A 695 17.71 -37.95 -5.75
N PHE A 696 17.46 -36.64 -5.86
CA PHE A 696 17.51 -35.73 -4.70
C PHE A 696 16.53 -36.17 -3.61
N PHE A 697 15.32 -36.61 -3.95
CA PHE A 697 14.32 -37.06 -2.97
C PHE A 697 14.62 -38.41 -2.29
N LYS A 698 15.68 -39.13 -2.70
CA LYS A 698 16.05 -40.43 -2.12
C LYS A 698 17.01 -40.34 -0.93
N ARG A 699 17.51 -39.15 -0.61
CA ARG A 699 18.49 -38.97 0.49
C ARG A 699 17.76 -38.75 1.82
N ASP A 700 18.44 -39.11 2.90
CA ASP A 700 18.08 -38.66 4.25
C ASP A 700 18.04 -37.13 4.34
N ASN A 701 17.34 -36.59 5.34
CA ASN A 701 17.10 -35.16 5.61
C ASN A 701 16.38 -34.33 4.53
N VAL A 702 16.21 -34.81 3.28
CA VAL A 702 15.64 -33.98 2.19
C VAL A 702 14.20 -33.51 2.46
N ARG A 703 13.41 -34.29 3.20
CA ARG A 703 12.08 -33.83 3.66
C ARG A 703 12.17 -32.61 4.59
N GLN A 704 13.20 -32.54 5.44
CA GLN A 704 13.44 -31.39 6.33
C GLN A 704 13.93 -30.18 5.53
N LEU A 705 14.83 -30.38 4.54
CA LEU A 705 15.27 -29.31 3.63
C LEU A 705 14.12 -28.70 2.82
N ILE A 706 13.24 -29.54 2.27
CA ILE A 706 12.07 -29.07 1.50
C ILE A 706 11.02 -28.42 2.43
N ALA A 707 10.97 -28.81 3.71
CA ALA A 707 10.13 -28.18 4.72
C ALA A 707 10.68 -26.81 5.15
N SER A 708 12.01 -26.63 5.30
CA SER A 708 12.59 -25.31 5.60
C SER A 708 12.43 -24.32 4.43
N ALA A 709 12.29 -24.83 3.20
CA ALA A 709 11.90 -24.05 2.02
C ALA A 709 10.38 -23.77 1.88
N LYS A 710 9.53 -24.09 2.86
CA LYS A 710 8.07 -23.90 2.76
C LYS A 710 7.65 -22.42 2.56
N ASN A 711 8.47 -21.48 3.02
CA ASN A 711 8.22 -20.05 2.85
C ASN A 711 8.51 -19.54 1.42
N SER A 712 9.34 -20.25 0.66
CA SER A 712 9.65 -19.98 -0.76
C SER A 712 8.48 -20.36 -1.68
N ILE A 713 8.44 -19.83 -2.89
CA ILE A 713 7.62 -20.38 -3.98
C ILE A 713 8.36 -21.59 -4.55
N ARG A 714 7.87 -22.79 -4.21
CA ARG A 714 8.54 -24.06 -4.58
C ARG A 714 8.10 -24.50 -5.98
N VAL A 715 9.06 -24.71 -6.88
CA VAL A 715 8.84 -24.94 -8.33
C VAL A 715 9.67 -26.14 -8.80
N PHE A 716 9.04 -27.30 -8.91
CA PHE A 716 9.68 -28.58 -9.18
C PHE A 716 9.36 -29.11 -10.59
N ALA A 717 10.15 -30.07 -11.08
CA ALA A 717 9.83 -30.79 -12.32
C ALA A 717 8.54 -31.62 -12.20
N GLY A 718 7.73 -31.67 -13.26
CA GLY A 718 6.42 -32.33 -13.26
C GLY A 718 6.44 -33.82 -12.94
N TYR A 719 7.55 -34.51 -13.26
CA TYR A 719 7.73 -35.92 -12.89
C TYR A 719 8.09 -36.13 -11.41
N CYS A 720 8.46 -35.08 -10.66
CA CYS A 720 8.74 -35.12 -9.21
C CYS A 720 7.47 -35.04 -8.34
N PHE A 721 6.28 -35.02 -8.95
CA PHE A 721 5.02 -35.14 -8.21
C PHE A 721 4.98 -36.43 -7.39
N GLY A 722 4.49 -36.33 -6.14
CA GLY A 722 4.25 -37.47 -5.26
C GLY A 722 5.43 -37.86 -4.35
N PHE A 723 6.64 -37.32 -4.56
CA PHE A 723 7.75 -37.53 -3.62
C PHE A 723 7.56 -36.78 -2.29
N ILE A 724 6.84 -35.66 -2.31
CA ILE A 724 6.48 -34.85 -1.14
C ILE A 724 4.96 -34.57 -1.20
N PRO A 725 4.17 -34.97 -0.18
CA PRO A 725 2.73 -34.76 -0.16
C PRO A 725 2.38 -33.35 0.33
N ASP A 726 2.63 -32.35 -0.50
CA ASP A 726 2.41 -30.93 -0.17
C ASP A 726 1.66 -30.24 -1.33
N GLN A 727 0.63 -29.46 -1.00
CA GLN A 727 -0.25 -28.83 -2.00
C GLN A 727 0.30 -27.51 -2.55
N ASP A 728 1.20 -26.84 -1.84
CA ASP A 728 1.75 -25.54 -2.24
C ASP A 728 2.95 -25.67 -3.21
N ILE A 729 3.37 -26.89 -3.53
CA ILE A 729 4.45 -27.16 -4.49
C ILE A 729 3.91 -27.02 -5.92
N ASN A 730 4.57 -26.20 -6.72
CA ASN A 730 4.30 -26.09 -8.15
C ASN A 730 5.10 -27.16 -8.89
N TYR A 731 4.47 -27.80 -9.85
CA TYR A 731 5.04 -28.84 -10.69
C TYR A 731 4.96 -28.39 -12.14
N VAL A 732 6.10 -28.01 -12.73
CA VAL A 732 6.19 -27.46 -14.09
C VAL A 732 6.43 -28.59 -15.09
N ARG A 733 5.75 -28.55 -16.24
CA ARG A 733 6.01 -29.47 -17.35
C ARG A 733 7.48 -29.43 -17.75
N ILE A 734 8.08 -30.60 -17.89
CA ILE A 734 9.38 -30.76 -18.53
C ILE A 734 9.17 -31.06 -20.02
N CYS A 735 9.71 -30.20 -20.87
CA CYS A 735 9.77 -30.37 -22.32
C CYS A 735 10.83 -31.42 -22.68
N GLY A 736 10.60 -32.19 -23.75
CA GLY A 736 11.56 -33.18 -24.21
C GLY A 736 12.79 -32.57 -24.89
N GLY A 737 13.97 -33.13 -24.62
CA GLY A 737 15.22 -32.68 -25.22
C GLY A 737 15.80 -31.40 -24.61
N ASP A 738 16.54 -30.64 -25.42
CA ASP A 738 17.35 -29.50 -25.00
C ASP A 738 16.93 -28.21 -25.70
N GLY A 739 16.51 -27.20 -24.92
CA GLY A 739 16.00 -25.94 -25.46
C GLY A 739 15.96 -24.81 -24.43
N LEU A 740 15.21 -23.77 -24.75
CA LEU A 740 14.94 -22.64 -23.86
C LEU A 740 13.44 -22.30 -23.96
N SER A 741 12.78 -22.13 -22.82
CA SER A 741 11.40 -21.66 -22.75
C SER A 741 11.29 -20.44 -21.84
N LEU A 742 10.48 -19.47 -22.28
CA LEU A 742 10.13 -18.25 -21.54
C LEU A 742 8.70 -18.34 -20.98
N ASP A 743 8.07 -19.50 -21.11
CA ASP A 743 6.62 -19.69 -21.03
C ASP A 743 6.33 -20.92 -20.16
N ILE A 744 5.96 -20.69 -18.91
CA ILE A 744 5.77 -21.76 -17.91
C ILE A 744 4.58 -22.67 -18.23
N ASP A 745 3.58 -22.19 -18.99
CA ASP A 745 2.41 -22.97 -19.38
C ASP A 745 2.78 -24.02 -20.44
N LYS A 746 3.74 -23.68 -21.32
CA LYS A 746 4.36 -24.64 -22.26
C LYS A 746 5.31 -25.61 -21.56
N GLY A 747 5.86 -25.22 -20.42
CA GLY A 747 6.87 -25.95 -19.66
C GLY A 747 8.29 -25.45 -19.92
N PHE A 748 9.24 -25.98 -19.15
CA PHE A 748 10.67 -25.68 -19.27
C PHE A 748 11.46 -26.91 -19.71
N TYR A 749 12.61 -26.70 -20.33
CA TYR A 749 13.54 -27.79 -20.66
C TYR A 749 14.39 -28.15 -19.44
N HIS A 750 14.67 -29.43 -19.22
CA HIS A 750 15.50 -29.84 -18.08
C HIS A 750 16.98 -29.45 -18.23
N CYS A 751 17.48 -29.38 -19.47
CA CYS A 751 18.85 -28.95 -19.81
C CYS A 751 19.98 -29.63 -19.02
N CYS A 752 19.73 -30.84 -18.51
CA CYS A 752 20.60 -31.59 -17.59
C CYS A 752 20.99 -30.84 -16.29
N SER A 753 20.30 -29.76 -15.90
CA SER A 753 20.67 -28.94 -14.75
C SER A 753 19.49 -28.18 -14.14
N VAL A 754 19.28 -28.37 -12.84
CA VAL A 754 18.31 -27.58 -12.04
C VAL A 754 18.61 -26.07 -12.09
N VAL A 755 19.87 -25.68 -12.29
CA VAL A 755 20.28 -24.26 -12.43
C VAL A 755 19.77 -23.68 -13.75
N LEU A 756 19.77 -24.45 -14.84
CA LEU A 756 19.24 -24.01 -16.14
C LEU A 756 17.70 -24.06 -16.19
N PHE A 757 17.07 -24.92 -15.38
CA PHE A 757 15.64 -24.84 -15.10
C PHE A 757 15.29 -23.57 -14.31
N ALA A 758 16.06 -23.26 -13.25
CA ALA A 758 15.91 -22.03 -12.46
C ALA A 758 16.14 -20.76 -13.31
N ALA A 759 17.07 -20.79 -14.27
CA ALA A 759 17.26 -19.69 -15.21
C ALA A 759 16.03 -19.46 -16.11
N GLN A 760 15.37 -20.52 -16.60
CA GLN A 760 14.11 -20.38 -17.34
C GLN A 760 12.98 -19.82 -16.46
N LEU A 761 12.94 -20.16 -15.17
CA LEU A 761 12.03 -19.53 -14.21
C LEU A 761 12.32 -18.02 -14.07
N ALA A 762 13.59 -17.62 -13.93
CA ALA A 762 13.99 -16.22 -13.88
C ALA A 762 13.55 -15.44 -15.13
N LEU A 763 13.74 -16.02 -16.33
CA LEU A 763 13.27 -15.43 -17.59
C LEU A 763 11.75 -15.28 -17.68
N TRP A 764 10.98 -16.27 -17.19
CA TRP A 764 9.51 -16.19 -17.18
C TRP A 764 8.97 -15.15 -16.18
N LEU A 765 9.65 -15.00 -15.03
CA LEU A 765 9.39 -13.90 -14.10
C LEU A 765 9.65 -12.56 -14.81
N GLY A 766 10.73 -12.48 -15.59
CA GLY A 766 11.08 -11.40 -16.50
C GLY A 766 12.47 -10.81 -16.27
N TYR A 767 13.27 -11.44 -15.40
CA TYR A 767 14.67 -11.09 -15.18
C TYR A 767 15.52 -11.41 -16.41
N LYS A 768 16.47 -10.53 -16.71
CA LYS A 768 17.40 -10.67 -17.83
C LYS A 768 18.87 -10.72 -17.39
N ASP A 769 19.18 -10.25 -16.19
CA ASP A 769 20.52 -10.37 -15.61
C ASP A 769 20.51 -11.48 -14.55
N ILE A 770 21.22 -12.56 -14.84
CA ILE A 770 21.19 -13.81 -14.04
C ILE A 770 22.59 -14.07 -13.46
N TYR A 771 22.68 -14.11 -12.14
CA TYR A 771 23.91 -14.40 -11.40
C TYR A 771 23.88 -15.82 -10.86
N LEU A 772 24.97 -16.58 -11.03
CA LEU A 772 25.11 -17.97 -10.60
C LEU A 772 26.17 -18.11 -9.51
N TYR A 773 25.80 -18.68 -8.36
CA TYR A 773 26.66 -18.89 -7.19
C TYR A 773 26.75 -20.40 -6.89
N GLY A 774 27.92 -20.96 -6.56
CA GLY A 774 28.06 -22.40 -6.30
C GLY A 774 27.64 -23.29 -7.49
N CYS A 775 27.98 -22.84 -8.70
CA CYS A 775 27.60 -23.47 -9.98
C CYS A 775 28.82 -23.96 -10.76
N GLU A 776 29.69 -24.73 -10.11
CA GLU A 776 30.99 -25.19 -10.62
C GLU A 776 30.84 -26.10 -11.85
N PHE A 777 29.82 -26.96 -11.83
CA PHE A 777 29.66 -28.12 -12.73
C PHE A 777 30.86 -29.11 -12.72
N ASP A 778 31.70 -29.00 -11.68
CA ASP A 778 32.69 -29.98 -11.27
C ASP A 778 32.59 -30.14 -9.75
N TYR A 779 32.04 -31.26 -9.29
CA TYR A 779 31.86 -31.55 -7.86
C TYR A 779 32.78 -32.70 -7.41
N ARG A 780 33.98 -32.83 -8.02
CA ARG A 780 35.00 -33.81 -7.58
C ARG A 780 35.46 -33.57 -6.14
N ASN A 781 35.52 -32.31 -5.72
CA ASN A 781 35.87 -31.90 -4.37
C ASN A 781 34.63 -31.81 -3.44
N GLY A 782 33.49 -32.38 -3.84
CA GLY A 782 32.25 -32.36 -3.10
C GLY A 782 31.38 -31.12 -3.35
N ARG A 783 30.56 -30.79 -2.34
CA ARG A 783 29.57 -29.71 -2.32
C ARG A 783 29.83 -28.79 -1.13
N PHE A 784 29.11 -27.67 -1.02
CA PHE A 784 29.26 -26.75 0.13
C PHE A 784 28.88 -27.38 1.48
N TYR A 785 28.15 -28.50 1.46
CA TYR A 785 27.71 -29.28 2.63
C TYR A 785 28.23 -30.72 2.54
N LYS A 786 28.38 -31.37 3.70
CA LYS A 786 28.82 -32.76 3.80
C LYS A 786 27.78 -33.71 3.23
N GLU A 787 28.16 -34.48 2.21
CA GLU A 787 27.34 -35.57 1.66
C GLU A 787 27.69 -36.88 2.39
N LEU A 788 26.70 -37.54 3.02
CA LEU A 788 26.88 -38.88 3.63
C LEU A 788 27.09 -39.95 2.54
N GLU A 789 26.29 -39.85 1.48
CA GLU A 789 26.47 -40.60 0.23
C GLU A 789 26.71 -39.59 -0.91
N PRO A 790 27.92 -39.54 -1.50
CA PRO A 790 28.21 -38.66 -2.63
C PRO A 790 27.34 -39.02 -3.84
N MET A 791 26.74 -38.02 -4.49
CA MET A 791 26.06 -38.27 -5.77
C MET A 791 27.07 -38.73 -6.83
N ILE A 792 26.70 -39.74 -7.61
CA ILE A 792 27.42 -40.06 -8.86
C ILE A 792 27.38 -38.81 -9.74
N ASN A 793 28.53 -38.17 -9.92
CA ASN A 793 28.68 -37.06 -10.85
C ASN A 793 28.50 -37.58 -12.27
N ASP A 794 27.40 -37.22 -12.93
CA ASP A 794 27.08 -37.63 -14.30
C ASP A 794 28.01 -36.95 -15.31
N ARG A 795 29.27 -37.41 -15.38
CA ARG A 795 30.37 -36.78 -16.16
C ARG A 795 29.99 -36.50 -17.63
N GLY A 796 29.16 -37.34 -18.22
CA GLY A 796 28.67 -37.21 -19.60
C GLY A 796 27.60 -36.12 -19.83
N THR A 797 27.07 -35.47 -18.80
CA THR A 797 26.02 -34.43 -18.96
C THR A 797 26.57 -33.05 -19.26
N PHE A 798 27.81 -32.75 -18.87
CA PHE A 798 28.37 -31.40 -19.01
C PHE A 798 28.37 -30.85 -20.46
N PRO A 799 28.66 -31.62 -21.53
CA PRO A 799 28.54 -31.12 -22.90
C PRO A 799 27.14 -30.59 -23.25
N ARG A 800 26.07 -31.22 -22.73
CA ARG A 800 24.68 -30.74 -22.88
C ARG A 800 24.41 -29.50 -22.04
N ILE A 801 24.92 -29.43 -20.81
CA ILE A 801 24.84 -28.23 -19.96
C ILE A 801 25.50 -27.05 -20.68
N LEU A 802 26.73 -27.23 -21.19
CA LEU A 802 27.48 -26.24 -21.95
C LEU A 802 26.71 -25.75 -23.20
N GLN A 803 26.13 -26.67 -23.98
CA GLN A 803 25.34 -26.32 -25.17
C GLN A 803 24.07 -25.53 -24.81
N ASN A 804 23.37 -25.91 -23.73
CA ASN A 804 22.18 -25.19 -23.27
C ASN A 804 22.53 -23.82 -22.66
N THR A 805 23.62 -23.71 -21.90
CA THR A 805 24.12 -22.41 -21.41
C THR A 805 24.48 -21.50 -22.59
N LYS A 806 25.07 -22.02 -23.67
CA LYS A 806 25.33 -21.24 -24.90
C LYS A 806 24.03 -20.74 -25.55
N LYS A 807 22.96 -21.54 -25.57
CA LYS A 807 21.63 -21.10 -26.06
C LYS A 807 21.07 -19.97 -25.18
N LEU A 808 21.13 -20.12 -23.86
CA LEU A 808 20.67 -19.13 -22.87
C LEU A 808 21.45 -17.81 -22.99
N SER A 809 22.78 -17.88 -22.95
CA SER A 809 23.71 -16.76 -23.13
C SER A 809 23.43 -15.99 -24.42
N ASN A 810 23.35 -16.69 -25.57
CA ASN A 810 23.03 -16.08 -26.85
C ASN A 810 21.65 -15.40 -26.88
N TRP A 811 20.65 -15.94 -26.18
CA TRP A 811 19.32 -15.32 -26.07
C TRP A 811 19.38 -14.06 -25.22
N LEU A 812 20.03 -14.13 -24.05
CA LEU A 812 20.22 -13.01 -23.12
C LEU A 812 20.94 -11.84 -23.81
N SER A 813 22.10 -12.08 -24.42
CA SER A 813 22.87 -11.05 -25.11
C SER A 813 22.07 -10.35 -26.22
N LYS A 814 21.23 -11.10 -26.95
CA LYS A 814 20.34 -10.53 -27.99
C LYS A 814 19.16 -9.73 -27.44
N ASN A 815 18.80 -9.90 -26.17
CA ASN A 815 17.63 -9.29 -25.55
C ASN A 815 18.00 -8.24 -24.47
N GLY A 816 19.27 -7.82 -24.41
CA GLY A 816 19.76 -6.84 -23.45
C GLY A 816 19.84 -7.39 -22.02
N GLY A 817 20.33 -8.62 -21.87
CA GLY A 817 20.58 -9.26 -20.59
C GLY A 817 21.91 -10.00 -20.55
N SER A 818 22.33 -10.41 -19.35
CA SER A 818 23.60 -11.08 -19.10
C SER A 818 23.43 -12.34 -18.24
N ILE A 819 24.41 -13.25 -18.34
CA ILE A 819 24.57 -14.34 -17.38
C ILE A 819 25.98 -14.28 -16.81
N THR A 820 26.07 -14.16 -15.49
CA THR A 820 27.30 -13.97 -14.74
C THR A 820 27.51 -15.13 -13.78
N VAL A 821 28.70 -15.74 -13.79
CA VAL A 821 29.14 -16.69 -12.78
C VAL A 821 29.97 -15.95 -11.73
N VAL A 822 29.64 -16.20 -10.47
CA VAL A 822 30.34 -15.71 -9.29
C VAL A 822 31.17 -16.85 -8.71
N GLY A 823 32.50 -16.69 -8.71
CA GLY A 823 33.43 -17.75 -8.31
C GLY A 823 33.83 -18.70 -9.45
N SER A 824 34.17 -19.95 -9.10
CA SER A 824 34.73 -20.92 -10.05
C SER A 824 33.65 -21.69 -10.80
N SER A 825 33.80 -21.86 -12.13
CA SER A 825 32.93 -22.76 -12.91
C SER A 825 33.52 -23.20 -14.24
N ARG A 826 33.18 -24.44 -14.63
CA ARG A 826 33.40 -24.93 -15.99
C ARG A 826 32.65 -24.11 -17.06
N LEU A 827 31.66 -23.30 -16.69
CA LEU A 827 31.00 -22.39 -17.63
C LEU A 827 31.90 -21.20 -18.04
N VAL A 828 32.90 -20.87 -17.23
CA VAL A 828 33.83 -19.75 -17.45
C VAL A 828 35.27 -20.21 -17.66
N GLY A 829 35.46 -21.49 -18.02
CA GLY A 829 36.76 -22.06 -18.41
C GLY A 829 37.56 -22.70 -17.27
N ASP A 830 37.08 -22.66 -16.03
CA ASP A 830 37.78 -23.29 -14.92
C ASP A 830 37.78 -24.83 -15.06
N PHE A 831 38.61 -25.50 -14.25
CA PHE A 831 38.79 -26.95 -14.24
C PHE A 831 39.21 -27.55 -15.60
N GLY A 832 39.89 -26.77 -16.45
CA GLY A 832 40.41 -27.21 -17.75
C GLY A 832 39.33 -27.34 -18.84
N SER A 833 38.29 -26.52 -18.77
CA SER A 833 37.20 -26.49 -19.75
C SER A 833 37.30 -25.28 -20.69
N MET A 834 36.59 -25.30 -21.82
CA MET A 834 36.45 -24.11 -22.65
C MET A 834 35.34 -23.20 -22.07
N PRO A 835 35.56 -21.89 -21.90
CA PRO A 835 34.54 -20.96 -21.44
C PRO A 835 33.39 -20.87 -22.45
N VAL A 836 32.17 -20.66 -21.93
CA VAL A 836 30.97 -20.49 -22.76
C VAL A 836 30.87 -19.05 -23.25
N PRO A 837 30.79 -18.80 -24.57
CA PRO A 837 30.68 -17.44 -25.10
C PRO A 837 29.49 -16.67 -24.50
N GLY A 838 29.73 -15.42 -24.08
CA GLY A 838 28.75 -14.53 -23.46
C GLY A 838 28.44 -14.81 -21.98
N VAL A 839 29.03 -15.84 -21.36
CA VAL A 839 28.98 -16.02 -19.91
C VAL A 839 30.09 -15.21 -19.26
N ARG A 840 29.72 -14.23 -18.43
CA ARG A 840 30.67 -13.38 -17.69
C ARG A 840 31.20 -14.12 -16.47
N LYS A 841 32.49 -14.00 -16.17
CA LYS A 841 33.07 -14.35 -14.86
C LYS A 841 33.26 -13.08 -14.06
N VAL A 842 32.91 -13.10 -12.77
CA VAL A 842 33.18 -12.01 -11.84
C VAL A 842 33.74 -12.61 -10.55
N SER A 843 34.82 -12.02 -10.03
CA SER A 843 35.38 -12.41 -8.73
C SER A 843 34.58 -11.78 -7.59
N MET A 844 34.73 -12.35 -6.39
CA MET A 844 34.14 -11.83 -5.14
C MET A 844 34.28 -10.31 -5.00
N ARG A 845 35.50 -9.78 -5.13
CA ARG A 845 35.80 -8.35 -4.93
C ARG A 845 35.28 -7.45 -6.04
N GLU A 846 35.10 -7.98 -7.25
CA GLU A 846 34.53 -7.23 -8.36
C GLU A 846 33.02 -7.14 -8.23
N LEU A 847 32.35 -8.25 -7.85
CA LEU A 847 30.92 -8.23 -7.58
C LEU A 847 30.59 -7.40 -6.34
N GLU A 848 31.41 -7.49 -5.28
CA GLU A 848 31.33 -6.57 -4.15
C GLU A 848 31.47 -5.12 -4.60
N LYS A 849 32.37 -4.78 -5.54
CA LYS A 849 32.47 -3.42 -6.09
C LYS A 849 31.32 -3.03 -7.02
N GLU A 850 30.69 -3.96 -7.72
CA GLU A 850 29.47 -3.68 -8.50
C GLU A 850 28.30 -3.40 -7.54
N LEU A 851 28.05 -4.29 -6.58
CA LEU A 851 26.98 -4.18 -5.58
C LEU A 851 27.23 -3.08 -4.53
N MET A 852 28.48 -2.72 -4.25
CA MET A 852 28.85 -1.61 -3.35
C MET A 852 29.16 -0.32 -4.09
N GLY A 853 29.36 -0.35 -5.42
CA GLY A 853 29.28 0.84 -6.27
C GLY A 853 27.82 1.33 -6.34
N GLU A 854 26.87 0.39 -6.38
CA GLU A 854 25.45 0.65 -6.11
C GLU A 854 25.13 1.04 -4.64
N ARG A 855 26.10 0.94 -3.71
CA ARG A 855 26.04 1.51 -2.34
C ARG A 855 27.07 2.62 -2.10
N GLY A 856 27.62 3.19 -3.18
CA GLY A 856 28.89 3.94 -3.17
C GLY A 856 28.88 5.26 -2.42
N GLU A 857 27.71 5.82 -2.10
CA GLU A 857 27.57 7.06 -1.34
C GLU A 857 26.95 6.89 0.06
N GLU A 858 26.50 5.69 0.46
CA GLU A 858 25.74 5.50 1.72
C GLU A 858 26.46 4.80 2.88
N VAL A 859 27.67 4.22 2.71
CA VAL A 859 28.30 3.37 3.75
C VAL A 859 29.75 3.73 4.09
N SER A 860 30.11 5.02 4.12
CA SER A 860 31.46 5.48 4.51
C SER A 860 31.61 5.88 5.99
N SER A 861 30.54 5.93 6.79
CA SER A 861 30.55 6.54 8.14
C SER A 861 30.40 5.58 9.34
N LEU A 862 30.19 4.27 9.15
CA LEU A 862 29.83 3.33 10.24
C LEU A 862 30.75 2.10 10.40
N ARG A 863 32.04 2.20 10.03
CA ARG A 863 33.07 1.23 10.43
C ARG A 863 34.25 1.89 11.13
N THR A 864 34.09 2.20 12.43
CA THR A 864 35.20 2.19 13.40
C THR A 864 34.68 1.84 14.80
N LYS A 865 35.41 0.95 15.50
CA LYS A 865 35.13 0.38 16.85
C LYS A 865 33.88 -0.53 16.86
N GLU A 866 33.95 -1.81 17.20
CA GLU A 866 34.66 -2.42 18.34
C GLU A 866 35.33 -3.76 18.00
N SER A 867 36.41 -4.07 18.71
CA SER A 867 37.16 -5.32 18.61
C SER A 867 37.05 -6.11 19.90
N LEU A 868 36.32 -7.23 19.90
CA LEU A 868 36.41 -8.26 20.94
C LEU A 868 36.58 -9.63 20.28
N ALA A 869 37.75 -10.22 20.50
CA ALA A 869 38.10 -11.56 20.06
C ALA A 869 37.75 -12.58 21.14
N TYR A 870 37.23 -13.75 20.76
CA TYR A 870 37.31 -15.01 21.50
C TYR A 870 37.21 -16.19 20.51
N PRO A 871 37.63 -17.42 20.87
CA PRO A 871 38.56 -18.14 20.02
C PRO A 871 37.94 -19.29 19.22
N ARG A 872 38.72 -19.80 18.25
CA ARG A 872 38.37 -20.97 17.43
C ARG A 872 38.35 -22.25 18.25
N VAL A 873 37.32 -23.07 18.01
CA VAL A 873 37.36 -24.54 18.01
C VAL A 873 36.66 -25.00 16.74
#